data_AF-A0A8C9PQD0-F1
#
_entry.id   AF-A0A8C9PQD0-F1
#
_cell.length_a   1.000
_cell.length_b   1.000
_cell.length_c   1.000
_cell.angle_alpha   90.00
_cell.angle_beta   90.00
_cell.angle_gamma   90.00
#
_symmetry.space_group_name_H-M   'P 1'
#
loop_
_entity.id
_entity.type
_entity.pdbx_description
1 polymer ?
#
loop_
_entity_poly.entity_id
_entity_poly.type
_entity_poly.pdbx_seq_one_letter_code
_entity_poly.pdbx_strand_id
1 'polypeptide(L)'
;MERAAPLRPVPLPLLLLLLGGLSLLAARVGADVPMEACCADGHRMATQHRDCSLPYASESKECRMVQEQCCHSQLEELHCAAGINLASDQDACVPPGGDNASLEAMFMKRCCHCCVLGRVAQARGQSCEPSLMIGYQCGMVFRACCVKGQETADFTPGDVGDLQDTAKVSEVEEEQEDPYLNDRCRGGGPCQQQCRDTGDEVVCSCFVGYQLLPDGVSCEDVNECITGSHSCRLGESCINTVGSFRCQRDSSCGTGYELTEDNNCKDIDECESGIHNCPPDFICQNTLGSFRCRPKLQCKSGFIQDALGSCIDINECLSISAPCPVGQTCINTEGSYTCQKNVPNCGRGYHLNEEGTRCVDVDECSLPSMPCGKEHHCVNSLGSFRCECKAGYYFDGISRTCVDINECQRYPGRLCGHKCENTPGSYHCSCSVGFRLSGDGRSCEDVNECQSSPCSQECANVYGSYQCYCRRGYQLSDVDGVTCEGWAGRNCQDIDECVTGIHNCSINETCFNIQGGFRCLAFECPENYRRSADTRCERLPCHENQECPKLPLRITYYHLSFPTNIQVPAVVFRMGPSNAVPGDSMQLAITSGNEEGFFTTRKVSHHSGVVALTKPVPEPRDLLLTVKMDLHRHGTVSSFVAKLFIFVSAEL
;
A
#
# COMPACT_ATOMS: atom_id res chain seq x y z
N MET A 1 40.36 21.88 27.88
CA MET A 1 39.59 21.02 28.80
C MET A 1 38.18 20.96 28.25
N GLU A 2 37.91 19.97 27.38
CA GLU A 2 37.22 18.69 27.70
C GLU A 2 35.69 18.89 27.73
N ARG A 3 34.82 18.06 27.15
CA ARG A 3 34.94 16.83 26.33
C ARG A 3 33.51 16.47 25.79
N ALA A 4 33.49 15.81 24.64
CA ALA A 4 32.54 14.76 24.17
C ALA A 4 31.12 15.09 23.61
N ALA A 5 30.77 14.31 22.56
CA ALA A 5 29.65 14.30 21.58
C ALA A 5 28.41 13.45 22.01
N PRO A 6 27.47 12.94 21.14
CA PRO A 6 26.73 13.41 19.92
C PRO A 6 25.17 13.12 19.99
N LEU A 7 24.25 13.39 19.02
CA LEU A 7 23.98 12.68 17.73
C LEU A 7 22.82 13.29 16.86
N ARG A 8 23.11 13.34 15.53
CA ARG A 8 22.29 13.08 14.30
C ARG A 8 21.35 14.14 13.66
N PRO A 9 21.30 14.18 12.30
CA PRO A 9 21.52 15.44 11.59
C PRO A 9 20.46 15.76 10.52
N VAL A 10 20.26 17.06 10.32
CA VAL A 10 19.64 17.65 9.12
C VAL A 10 20.48 18.88 8.78
N PRO A 11 20.82 19.15 7.51
CA PRO A 11 21.10 20.53 7.15
C PRO A 11 20.35 21.04 5.90
N LEU A 12 20.14 22.34 6.01
CA LEU A 12 19.52 23.33 5.12
C LEU A 12 20.65 24.00 4.26
N PRO A 13 20.50 25.20 3.63
CA PRO A 13 20.55 25.44 2.19
C PRO A 13 21.75 26.31 1.68
N LEU A 14 21.77 26.55 0.35
CA LEU A 14 22.37 27.65 -0.45
C LEU A 14 23.72 28.31 -0.04
N LEU A 15 24.76 28.12 -0.88
CA LEU A 15 25.81 29.13 -1.13
C LEU A 15 26.45 28.92 -2.52
N LEU A 16 26.56 29.99 -3.30
CA LEU A 16 27.16 30.04 -4.64
C LEU A 16 28.68 30.31 -4.57
N LEU A 17 29.42 29.76 -5.56
CA LEU A 17 30.73 30.16 -6.13
C LEU A 17 31.98 29.29 -5.85
N LEU A 18 32.60 28.88 -6.98
CA LEU A 18 34.03 28.64 -7.30
C LEU A 18 34.58 27.20 -7.48
N LEU A 19 34.66 26.83 -8.77
CA LEU A 19 35.76 26.20 -9.54
C LEU A 19 36.33 24.81 -9.18
N GLY A 20 36.35 23.95 -10.21
CA GLY A 20 37.15 22.71 -10.36
C GLY A 20 36.30 21.44 -10.23
N GLY A 21 36.23 20.50 -11.17
CA GLY A 21 36.85 20.33 -12.47
C GLY A 21 36.20 19.12 -13.17
N LEU A 22 36.35 19.05 -14.50
CA LEU A 22 36.07 17.90 -15.39
C LEU A 22 34.86 16.99 -15.07
N SER A 23 33.83 17.05 -15.93
CA SER A 23 33.49 15.92 -16.81
C SER A 23 32.39 16.26 -17.83
N LEU A 24 32.77 16.04 -19.08
CA LEU A 24 31.99 15.70 -20.27
C LEU A 24 30.94 16.67 -20.86
N LEU A 25 31.36 17.16 -22.02
CA LEU A 25 30.62 17.41 -23.26
C LEU A 25 29.33 16.59 -23.45
N ALA A 26 28.35 17.31 -23.99
CA ALA A 26 27.07 16.87 -24.50
C ALA A 26 27.13 16.07 -25.82
N ALA A 27 25.99 15.42 -26.11
CA ALA A 27 25.44 14.95 -27.41
C ALA A 27 26.05 13.67 -28.02
N ARG A 28 25.32 12.62 -28.45
CA ARG A 28 23.88 12.28 -28.60
C ARG A 28 23.77 10.74 -28.56
N VAL A 29 22.77 10.18 -27.89
CA VAL A 29 22.35 8.75 -28.02
C VAL A 29 21.08 8.73 -28.87
N GLY A 30 21.02 7.80 -29.83
CA GLY A 30 20.01 7.69 -30.88
C GLY A 30 18.58 7.55 -30.38
N ALA A 31 17.66 8.19 -31.08
CA ALA A 31 16.23 7.97 -30.98
C ALA A 31 15.79 7.14 -32.19
N ASP A 32 15.07 6.03 -31.96
CA ASP A 32 14.46 5.23 -33.03
C ASP A 32 13.39 6.07 -33.75
N VAL A 33 13.55 6.21 -35.07
CA VAL A 33 12.60 6.93 -35.94
C VAL A 33 11.55 5.94 -36.44
N PRO A 34 10.23 6.24 -36.31
CA PRO A 34 9.17 5.34 -36.77
C PRO A 34 9.17 5.17 -38.30
N MET A 35 8.81 3.97 -38.78
CA MET A 35 8.86 3.62 -40.21
C MET A 35 8.00 4.53 -41.11
N GLU A 36 6.87 5.01 -40.58
CA GLU A 36 6.00 5.97 -41.28
C GLU A 36 6.71 7.31 -41.52
N ALA A 37 7.54 7.75 -40.57
CA ALA A 37 8.33 8.97 -40.73
C ALA A 37 9.47 8.77 -41.74
N CYS A 38 10.04 7.55 -41.84
CA CYS A 38 11.03 7.20 -42.87
C CYS A 38 10.43 7.18 -44.29
N CYS A 39 9.24 6.60 -44.45
CA CYS A 39 8.53 6.60 -45.73
C CYS A 39 8.08 8.01 -46.13
N ALA A 40 7.56 8.80 -45.18
CA ALA A 40 7.20 10.20 -45.42
C ALA A 40 8.41 11.05 -45.82
N ASP A 41 9.59 10.79 -45.23
CA ASP A 41 10.84 11.43 -45.65
C ASP A 41 11.23 11.04 -47.08
N GLY A 42 11.09 9.76 -47.46
CA GLY A 42 11.29 9.27 -48.83
C GLY A 42 10.36 9.93 -49.84
N HIS A 43 9.07 10.12 -49.52
CA HIS A 43 8.12 10.85 -50.37
C HIS A 43 8.53 12.32 -50.54
N ARG A 44 8.92 13.00 -49.46
CA ARG A 44 9.40 14.39 -49.54
C ARG A 44 10.64 14.48 -50.43
N MET A 45 11.58 13.55 -50.29
CA MET A 45 12.80 13.49 -51.10
C MET A 45 12.47 13.38 -52.60
N ALA A 46 11.57 12.48 -52.98
CA ALA A 46 11.12 12.32 -54.36
C ALA A 46 10.51 13.62 -54.92
N THR A 47 9.65 14.29 -54.15
CA THR A 47 8.98 15.53 -54.61
C THR A 47 9.92 16.74 -54.72
N GLN A 48 10.94 16.84 -53.85
CA GLN A 48 11.82 18.01 -53.77
C GLN A 48 13.10 17.89 -54.60
N HIS A 49 13.72 16.71 -54.62
CA HIS A 49 15.04 16.51 -55.21
C HIS A 49 15.03 15.67 -56.50
N ARG A 50 13.89 15.05 -56.84
CA ARG A 50 13.69 14.23 -58.06
C ARG A 50 14.71 13.09 -58.24
N ASP A 51 15.35 12.69 -57.16
CA ASP A 51 16.31 11.60 -57.08
C ASP A 51 16.27 11.04 -55.65
N CYS A 52 16.55 9.76 -55.52
CA CYS A 52 16.58 9.05 -54.24
C CYS A 52 18.01 8.95 -53.66
N SER A 53 18.95 9.76 -54.16
CA SER A 53 20.39 9.64 -53.90
C SER A 53 21.00 10.82 -53.09
N LEU A 54 20.51 11.08 -51.86
CA LEU A 54 21.03 12.08 -50.89
C LEU A 54 20.70 11.64 -49.43
N PRO A 55 21.25 12.23 -48.34
CA PRO A 55 21.51 11.49 -47.10
C PRO A 55 20.24 10.96 -46.40
N TYR A 56 20.34 9.74 -45.87
CA TYR A 56 19.26 9.02 -45.21
C TYR A 56 18.84 9.69 -43.90
N ALA A 57 17.54 9.63 -43.58
CA ALA A 57 16.98 10.22 -42.37
C ALA A 57 17.49 9.59 -41.06
N SER A 58 18.01 8.37 -41.13
CA SER A 58 18.50 7.58 -40.00
C SER A 58 19.60 6.62 -40.44
N GLU A 59 20.44 6.18 -39.50
CA GLU A 59 21.45 5.12 -39.72
C GLU A 59 20.86 3.70 -39.69
N SER A 60 19.57 3.54 -39.33
CA SER A 60 18.88 2.24 -39.37
C SER A 60 18.75 1.74 -40.82
N LYS A 61 19.15 0.47 -41.04
CA LYS A 61 19.09 -0.20 -42.34
C LYS A 61 17.64 -0.39 -42.80
N GLU A 62 16.74 -0.62 -41.88
CA GLU A 62 15.31 -0.84 -42.10
C GLU A 62 14.63 0.45 -42.54
N CYS A 63 14.88 1.56 -41.82
CA CYS A 63 14.40 2.89 -42.20
C CYS A 63 14.92 3.30 -43.60
N ARG A 64 16.18 2.99 -43.90
CA ARG A 64 16.78 3.26 -45.22
C ARG A 64 16.08 2.50 -46.35
N MET A 65 15.81 1.21 -46.18
CA MET A 65 15.13 0.41 -47.21
C MET A 65 13.71 0.93 -47.46
N VAL A 66 12.98 1.28 -46.40
CA VAL A 66 11.62 1.85 -46.51
C VAL A 66 11.65 3.22 -47.19
N GLN A 67 12.62 4.08 -46.83
CA GLN A 67 12.79 5.40 -47.42
C GLN A 67 13.10 5.33 -48.92
N GLU A 68 13.97 4.42 -49.36
CA GLU A 68 14.30 4.20 -50.77
C GLU A 68 13.08 3.68 -51.57
N GLN A 69 12.37 2.69 -51.03
CA GLN A 69 11.20 2.11 -51.69
C GLN A 69 10.08 3.14 -51.89
N CYS A 70 9.77 3.93 -50.85
CA CYS A 70 8.75 4.98 -50.92
C CYS A 70 9.15 6.12 -51.87
N CYS A 71 10.44 6.49 -51.90
CA CYS A 71 10.95 7.49 -52.84
C CYS A 71 10.79 7.03 -54.31
N HIS A 72 11.17 5.78 -54.62
CA HIS A 72 11.04 5.24 -55.98
C HIS A 72 9.58 5.14 -56.44
N SER A 73 8.67 4.69 -55.56
CA SER A 73 7.24 4.63 -55.88
C SER A 73 6.66 6.02 -56.20
N GLN A 74 7.06 7.04 -55.44
CA GLN A 74 6.57 8.40 -55.65
C GLN A 74 7.11 9.04 -56.94
N LEU A 75 8.37 8.76 -57.29
CA LEU A 75 8.94 9.19 -58.57
C LEU A 75 8.24 8.49 -59.74
N GLU A 76 7.93 7.20 -59.63
CA GLU A 76 7.17 6.48 -60.66
C GLU A 76 5.80 7.15 -60.91
N GLU A 77 5.05 7.50 -59.86
CA GLU A 77 3.76 8.21 -60.01
C GLU A 77 3.90 9.60 -60.64
N LEU A 78 4.88 10.40 -60.18
CA LEU A 78 5.12 11.77 -60.69
C LEU A 78 5.42 11.78 -62.19
N HIS A 79 6.22 10.83 -62.66
CA HIS A 79 6.63 10.76 -64.06
C HIS A 79 5.65 9.97 -64.95
N CYS A 80 4.82 9.10 -64.36
CA CYS A 80 3.80 8.34 -65.08
C CYS A 80 2.71 9.24 -65.69
N ALA A 81 2.30 10.30 -64.98
CA ALA A 81 1.34 11.28 -65.50
C ALA A 81 1.84 11.97 -66.79
N ALA A 82 3.14 12.28 -66.87
CA ALA A 82 3.74 12.86 -68.06
C ALA A 82 3.87 11.83 -69.20
N GLY A 83 4.10 10.55 -68.88
CA GLY A 83 4.05 9.45 -69.85
C GLY A 83 2.66 9.24 -70.47
N ILE A 84 1.59 9.38 -69.68
CA ILE A 84 0.19 9.31 -70.16
C ILE A 84 -0.13 10.47 -71.10
N ASN A 85 0.33 11.68 -70.78
CA ASN A 85 0.15 12.84 -71.65
C ASN A 85 0.92 12.70 -72.97
N LEU A 86 2.13 12.13 -72.94
CA LEU A 86 2.91 11.85 -74.15
C LEU A 86 2.19 10.87 -75.10
N ALA A 87 1.52 9.85 -74.54
CA ALA A 87 0.66 8.93 -75.29
C ALA A 87 -0.60 9.60 -75.87
N SER A 88 -0.93 10.81 -75.42
CA SER A 88 -2.05 11.59 -75.96
C SER A 88 -1.69 12.38 -77.20
N ASP A 89 -0.44 12.83 -77.33
CA ASP A 89 0.00 13.74 -78.39
C ASP A 89 0.72 13.03 -79.55
N GLN A 90 1.32 11.85 -79.31
CA GLN A 90 1.99 11.05 -80.35
C GLN A 90 1.77 9.54 -80.11
N ASP A 91 1.36 8.78 -81.14
CA ASP A 91 1.21 7.31 -81.10
C ASP A 91 2.56 6.55 -80.93
N ALA A 92 3.65 7.26 -80.61
CA ALA A 92 4.98 6.71 -80.38
C ALA A 92 5.59 7.26 -79.08
N CYS A 93 5.94 6.35 -78.16
CA CYS A 93 6.46 6.67 -76.82
C CYS A 93 7.97 6.94 -76.82
N VAL A 94 8.39 8.06 -77.41
CA VAL A 94 9.79 8.53 -77.40
C VAL A 94 9.93 9.75 -76.47
N PRO A 95 10.71 9.67 -75.37
CA PRO A 95 10.87 10.79 -74.45
C PRO A 95 11.67 11.95 -75.10
N PRO A 96 11.43 13.21 -74.69
CA PRO A 96 12.12 14.37 -75.23
C PRO A 96 13.56 14.46 -74.67
N GLY A 97 14.54 14.00 -75.45
CA GLY A 97 15.96 13.95 -75.08
C GLY A 97 16.48 12.52 -75.15
N GLY A 98 17.28 12.22 -76.18
CA GLY A 98 17.59 10.85 -76.65
C GLY A 98 18.47 9.94 -75.77
N ASP A 99 18.52 10.15 -74.45
CA ASP A 99 19.28 9.29 -73.55
C ASP A 99 18.36 8.27 -72.86
N ASN A 100 18.34 7.04 -73.42
CA ASN A 100 17.51 5.91 -72.98
C ASN A 100 17.88 5.32 -71.59
N ALA A 101 18.71 5.99 -70.79
CA ALA A 101 19.32 5.43 -69.58
C ALA A 101 18.93 6.15 -68.27
N SER A 102 18.14 7.23 -68.30
CA SER A 102 17.67 7.88 -67.06
C SER A 102 16.45 7.16 -66.48
N LEU A 103 16.38 7.08 -65.15
CA LEU A 103 15.29 6.42 -64.42
C LEU A 103 13.92 7.07 -64.72
N GLU A 104 13.89 8.40 -64.85
CA GLU A 104 12.73 9.19 -65.26
C GLU A 104 12.21 8.78 -66.65
N ALA A 105 13.10 8.63 -67.63
CA ALA A 105 12.73 8.25 -68.99
C ALA A 105 12.15 6.83 -69.07
N MET A 106 12.64 5.89 -68.24
CA MET A 106 12.11 4.52 -68.20
C MET A 106 10.68 4.48 -67.66
N PHE A 107 10.37 5.22 -66.59
CA PHE A 107 9.01 5.25 -66.03
C PHE A 107 8.01 5.94 -66.96
N MET A 108 8.38 7.08 -67.56
CA MET A 108 7.56 7.76 -68.56
C MET A 108 7.24 6.83 -69.75
N LYS A 109 8.25 6.14 -70.28
CA LYS A 109 8.11 5.26 -71.43
C LYS A 109 7.21 4.06 -71.14
N ARG A 110 7.38 3.45 -69.96
CA ARG A 110 6.55 2.32 -69.52
C ARG A 110 5.09 2.73 -69.39
N CYS A 111 4.79 3.84 -68.71
CA CYS A 111 3.43 4.34 -68.57
C CYS A 111 2.80 4.77 -69.91
N CYS A 112 3.57 5.39 -70.80
CA CYS A 112 3.11 5.72 -72.15
C CYS A 112 2.69 4.47 -72.93
N HIS A 113 3.52 3.42 -72.94
CA HIS A 113 3.18 2.16 -73.64
C HIS A 113 1.93 1.49 -73.04
N CYS A 114 1.76 1.51 -71.72
CA CYS A 114 0.57 0.99 -71.05
C CYS A 114 -0.71 1.74 -71.47
N CYS A 115 -0.63 3.07 -71.57
CA CYS A 115 -1.74 3.92 -72.00
C CYS A 115 -2.11 3.68 -73.47
N VAL A 116 -1.11 3.57 -74.36
CA VAL A 116 -1.33 3.25 -75.79
C VAL A 116 -2.01 1.89 -75.95
N LEU A 117 -1.58 0.87 -75.19
CA LEU A 117 -2.20 -0.45 -75.21
C LEU A 117 -3.69 -0.38 -74.80
N GLY A 118 -4.04 0.43 -73.80
CA GLY A 118 -5.42 0.65 -73.39
C GLY A 118 -6.26 1.25 -74.50
N ARG A 119 -5.74 2.27 -75.20
CA ARG A 119 -6.44 2.88 -76.34
C ARG A 119 -6.59 1.93 -77.53
N VAL A 120 -5.57 1.12 -77.82
CA VAL A 120 -5.64 0.11 -78.89
C VAL A 120 -6.67 -0.99 -78.57
N ALA A 121 -6.78 -1.39 -77.30
CA ALA A 121 -7.81 -2.34 -76.86
C ALA A 121 -9.22 -1.76 -77.06
N GLN A 122 -9.41 -0.49 -76.67
CA GLN A 122 -10.66 0.23 -76.93
C GLN A 122 -10.99 0.35 -78.42
N ALA A 123 -10.03 0.77 -79.26
CA ALA A 123 -10.23 0.89 -80.70
C ALA A 123 -10.58 -0.44 -81.39
N ARG A 124 -10.26 -1.57 -80.74
CA ARG A 124 -10.59 -2.93 -81.19
C ARG A 124 -11.83 -3.52 -80.50
N GLY A 125 -12.56 -2.73 -79.71
CA GLY A 125 -13.77 -3.17 -79.00
C GLY A 125 -13.51 -4.24 -77.94
N GLN A 126 -12.28 -4.35 -77.44
CA GLN A 126 -11.90 -5.30 -76.39
C GLN A 126 -12.16 -4.71 -75.00
N SER A 127 -12.35 -5.55 -73.99
CA SER A 127 -12.68 -5.08 -72.64
C SER A 127 -11.57 -4.21 -72.07
N CYS A 128 -11.95 -3.12 -71.39
CA CYS A 128 -11.03 -2.25 -70.67
C CYS A 128 -10.56 -2.84 -69.33
N GLU A 129 -10.82 -4.13 -69.09
CA GLU A 129 -10.27 -4.85 -67.95
C GLU A 129 -8.89 -5.39 -68.31
N PRO A 130 -7.83 -4.99 -67.58
CA PRO A 130 -6.47 -5.38 -67.91
C PRO A 130 -6.27 -6.88 -67.70
N SER A 131 -5.62 -7.54 -68.66
CA SER A 131 -5.24 -8.96 -68.55
C SER A 131 -4.19 -9.15 -67.43
N LEU A 132 -4.31 -10.22 -66.65
CA LEU A 132 -3.43 -10.60 -65.50
C LEU A 132 -1.91 -10.65 -65.78
N MET A 133 -1.49 -10.52 -67.04
CA MET A 133 -0.10 -10.53 -67.48
C MET A 133 0.55 -9.13 -67.46
N ILE A 134 -0.24 -8.08 -67.23
CA ILE A 134 0.22 -6.68 -67.21
C ILE A 134 0.23 -6.22 -65.75
N GLY A 135 1.42 -5.91 -65.21
CA GLY A 135 1.59 -5.57 -63.78
C GLY A 135 0.70 -4.41 -63.29
N TYR A 136 0.35 -4.42 -62.00
CA TYR A 136 -0.68 -3.58 -61.37
C TYR A 136 -0.68 -2.10 -61.79
N GLN A 137 0.48 -1.43 -61.70
CA GLN A 137 0.62 -0.01 -62.09
C GLN A 137 0.33 0.24 -63.58
N CYS A 138 0.75 -0.67 -64.47
CA CYS A 138 0.48 -0.59 -65.90
C CYS A 138 -1.00 -0.91 -66.21
N GLY A 139 -1.61 -1.82 -65.45
CA GLY A 139 -3.03 -2.15 -65.56
C GLY A 139 -3.96 -0.99 -65.22
N MET A 140 -3.61 -0.20 -64.19
CA MET A 140 -4.36 1.02 -63.84
C MET A 140 -4.29 2.07 -64.96
N VAL A 141 -3.10 2.32 -65.51
CA VAL A 141 -2.90 3.26 -66.62
C VAL A 141 -3.59 2.79 -67.91
N PHE A 142 -3.52 1.48 -68.20
CA PHE A 142 -4.24 0.85 -69.32
C PHE A 142 -5.75 1.10 -69.22
N ARG A 143 -6.35 0.83 -68.06
CA ARG A 143 -7.78 1.04 -67.83
C ARG A 143 -8.15 2.52 -67.94
N ALA A 144 -7.39 3.40 -67.30
CA ALA A 144 -7.63 4.85 -67.35
C ALA A 144 -7.62 5.40 -68.79
N CYS A 145 -6.71 4.92 -69.64
CA CYS A 145 -6.63 5.35 -71.04
C CYS A 145 -7.62 4.62 -71.97
N CYS A 146 -8.07 3.41 -71.62
CA CYS A 146 -9.08 2.65 -72.35
C CYS A 146 -10.50 3.17 -72.11
N VAL A 147 -10.81 3.70 -70.92
CA VAL A 147 -12.17 4.20 -70.64
C VAL A 147 -12.39 5.61 -71.23
N LYS A 148 -11.31 6.39 -71.42
CA LYS A 148 -11.39 7.80 -71.87
C LYS A 148 -11.90 7.99 -73.31
N GLY A 149 -11.86 6.99 -74.18
CA GLY A 149 -12.49 7.05 -75.51
C GLY A 149 -13.96 6.58 -75.55
N GLN A 150 -14.53 6.19 -74.40
CA GLN A 150 -15.84 5.54 -74.32
C GLN A 150 -16.99 6.56 -74.15
N GLU A 151 -16.68 7.86 -74.21
CA GLU A 151 -17.67 8.94 -74.16
C GLU A 151 -18.31 9.26 -75.54
N THR A 152 -18.02 8.50 -76.61
CA THR A 152 -18.53 8.82 -77.96
C THR A 152 -19.27 7.73 -78.74
N ALA A 153 -19.58 6.56 -78.19
CA ALA A 153 -20.37 5.56 -78.92
C ALA A 153 -21.17 4.61 -78.02
N ASP A 154 -22.41 5.01 -77.71
CA ASP A 154 -23.67 4.26 -77.91
C ASP A 154 -24.76 4.72 -76.93
N PHE A 155 -25.32 5.90 -77.23
CA PHE A 155 -26.75 6.17 -77.05
C PHE A 155 -27.43 5.86 -78.39
N THR A 156 -28.46 5.02 -78.42
CA THR A 156 -29.43 4.94 -79.53
C THR A 156 -30.74 5.62 -79.08
N PRO A 157 -31.25 6.68 -79.76
CA PRO A 157 -32.47 7.41 -79.34
C PRO A 157 -33.76 6.86 -79.99
N GLY A 158 -34.88 6.90 -79.26
CA GLY A 158 -36.15 6.20 -79.52
C GLY A 158 -37.10 6.80 -80.57
N ASP A 159 -38.31 6.23 -80.72
CA ASP A 159 -39.34 6.68 -81.69
C ASP A 159 -39.77 8.13 -81.40
N VAL A 160 -39.02 9.06 -81.97
CA VAL A 160 -39.37 10.46 -82.16
C VAL A 160 -38.70 10.83 -83.47
N GLY A 161 -39.54 11.29 -84.41
CA GLY A 161 -39.07 11.85 -85.65
C GLY A 161 -37.95 12.86 -85.41
N ASP A 162 -36.94 12.76 -86.26
CA ASP A 162 -36.49 13.90 -87.04
C ASP A 162 -36.62 15.25 -86.30
N LEU A 163 -35.54 15.70 -85.69
CA LEU A 163 -34.57 16.54 -86.40
C LEU A 163 -33.63 17.25 -85.42
N GLN A 164 -32.36 17.19 -85.79
CA GLN A 164 -31.37 18.25 -85.70
C GLN A 164 -30.76 18.62 -84.34
N ASP A 165 -29.50 18.19 -84.25
CA ASP A 165 -28.34 19.08 -84.20
C ASP A 165 -28.19 20.07 -83.04
N THR A 166 -26.98 19.99 -82.50
CA THR A 166 -26.19 21.05 -81.86
C THR A 166 -26.48 21.37 -80.39
N ALA A 167 -25.42 21.13 -79.62
CA ALA A 167 -25.02 21.79 -78.40
C ALA A 167 -25.60 23.20 -78.21
N LYS A 168 -26.21 23.44 -77.03
CA LYS A 168 -25.94 24.64 -76.22
C LYS A 168 -26.54 24.54 -74.81
N VAL A 169 -25.68 24.90 -73.86
CA VAL A 169 -25.87 25.37 -72.48
C VAL A 169 -27.26 25.95 -72.15
N SER A 170 -27.85 25.50 -71.03
CA SER A 170 -28.46 26.39 -70.01
C SER A 170 -28.94 25.63 -68.76
N GLU A 171 -28.69 26.26 -67.62
CA GLU A 171 -29.07 25.95 -66.23
C GLU A 171 -30.55 25.58 -66.04
N VAL A 172 -30.85 24.57 -65.20
CA VAL A 172 -31.93 24.55 -64.19
C VAL A 172 -31.57 23.54 -63.10
N GLU A 173 -31.61 23.96 -61.83
CA GLU A 173 -31.54 23.11 -60.63
C GLU A 173 -32.82 22.28 -60.46
N GLU A 174 -32.72 20.96 -60.36
CA GLU A 174 -33.74 20.13 -59.71
C GLU A 174 -33.06 19.05 -58.86
N GLU A 175 -33.37 19.05 -57.56
CA GLU A 175 -32.93 18.05 -56.58
C GLU A 175 -33.57 16.69 -56.88
N GLN A 176 -32.75 15.68 -57.19
CA GLN A 176 -33.12 14.27 -57.11
C GLN A 176 -32.34 13.61 -55.97
N GLU A 177 -33.05 13.12 -54.95
CA GLU A 177 -32.48 12.34 -53.85
C GLU A 177 -31.86 11.03 -54.37
N ASP A 178 -30.60 10.77 -53.99
CA ASP A 178 -29.81 9.58 -54.31
C ASP A 178 -30.39 8.32 -53.63
N PRO A 179 -30.87 7.30 -54.38
CA PRO A 179 -31.46 6.08 -53.82
C PRO A 179 -30.48 5.19 -53.03
N TYR A 180 -29.18 5.50 -53.04
CA TYR A 180 -28.11 4.70 -52.43
C TYR A 180 -27.45 5.35 -51.22
N LEU A 181 -28.11 6.33 -50.59
CA LEU A 181 -27.55 7.06 -49.45
C LEU A 181 -27.24 6.15 -48.23
N ASN A 182 -27.82 4.94 -48.17
CA ASN A 182 -27.72 4.01 -47.02
C ASN A 182 -27.03 2.66 -47.31
N ASP A 183 -26.38 2.46 -48.45
CA ASP A 183 -25.65 1.20 -48.75
C ASP A 183 -24.37 1.09 -47.89
N ARG A 184 -24.32 0.07 -47.01
CA ARG A 184 -23.21 -0.15 -46.07
C ARG A 184 -21.96 -0.72 -46.75
N CYS A 185 -22.06 -1.16 -48.00
CA CYS A 185 -20.92 -1.57 -48.83
C CYS A 185 -20.37 -0.43 -49.70
N ARG A 186 -20.92 0.80 -49.59
CA ARG A 186 -20.40 1.97 -50.31
C ARG A 186 -18.94 2.25 -49.90
N GLY A 187 -18.02 2.14 -50.86
CA GLY A 187 -16.58 2.26 -50.61
C GLY A 187 -15.88 0.94 -50.25
N GLY A 188 -16.49 -0.22 -50.51
CA GLY A 188 -15.91 -1.55 -50.26
C GLY A 188 -16.37 -2.18 -48.94
N GLY A 189 -17.07 -1.43 -48.09
CA GLY A 189 -17.56 -1.90 -46.79
C GLY A 189 -16.43 -2.39 -45.88
N PRO A 190 -16.74 -3.18 -44.84
CA PRO A 190 -15.73 -3.76 -43.94
C PRO A 190 -14.89 -4.87 -44.60
N CYS A 191 -15.34 -5.43 -45.73
CA CYS A 191 -14.78 -6.63 -46.35
C CYS A 191 -13.46 -6.36 -47.08
N GLN A 192 -12.49 -7.28 -47.00
CA GLN A 192 -11.20 -7.13 -47.67
C GLN A 192 -11.28 -7.26 -49.20
N GLN A 193 -12.21 -8.06 -49.72
CA GLN A 193 -12.33 -8.34 -51.16
C GLN A 193 -13.73 -7.99 -51.71
N GLN A 194 -14.74 -8.84 -51.50
CA GLN A 194 -16.10 -8.59 -51.98
C GLN A 194 -17.04 -8.31 -50.81
N CYS A 195 -17.87 -7.28 -50.95
CA CYS A 195 -18.88 -6.87 -49.97
C CYS A 195 -20.26 -6.88 -50.62
N ARG A 196 -21.24 -7.51 -49.97
CA ARG A 196 -22.64 -7.46 -50.37
C ARG A 196 -23.52 -7.08 -49.18
N ASP A 197 -24.28 -5.99 -49.32
CA ASP A 197 -25.27 -5.56 -48.33
C ASP A 197 -26.61 -6.26 -48.62
N THR A 198 -27.16 -6.98 -47.63
CA THR A 198 -28.46 -7.65 -47.73
C THR A 198 -29.59 -6.84 -47.08
N GLY A 199 -29.28 -5.68 -46.48
CA GLY A 199 -30.22 -4.81 -45.78
C GLY A 199 -30.27 -5.03 -44.26
N ASP A 200 -30.12 -6.28 -43.81
CA ASP A 200 -30.03 -6.65 -42.38
C ASP A 200 -28.56 -6.82 -41.93
N GLU A 201 -27.69 -7.33 -42.80
CA GLU A 201 -26.28 -7.58 -42.52
C GLU A 201 -25.38 -7.42 -43.75
N VAL A 202 -24.08 -7.23 -43.51
CA VAL A 202 -23.06 -7.13 -44.57
C VAL A 202 -22.35 -8.47 -44.68
N VAL A 203 -22.43 -9.09 -45.86
CA VAL A 203 -21.83 -10.39 -46.16
C VAL A 203 -20.57 -10.20 -46.99
N CYS A 204 -19.44 -10.70 -46.48
CA CYS A 204 -18.16 -10.69 -47.20
C CYS A 204 -17.94 -12.01 -47.95
N SER A 205 -17.37 -11.91 -49.16
CA SER A 205 -16.91 -13.06 -49.94
C SER A 205 -15.52 -12.82 -50.52
N CYS A 206 -14.81 -13.90 -50.82
CA CYS A 206 -13.47 -13.86 -51.40
C CYS A 206 -13.50 -14.18 -52.89
N PHE A 207 -12.51 -13.70 -53.63
CA PHE A 207 -12.26 -14.10 -55.01
C PHE A 207 -11.87 -15.58 -55.07
N VAL A 208 -12.11 -16.20 -56.24
CA VAL A 208 -11.69 -17.58 -56.49
C VAL A 208 -10.18 -17.71 -56.28
N GLY A 209 -9.76 -18.75 -55.55
CA GLY A 209 -8.37 -18.93 -55.11
C GLY A 209 -8.08 -18.39 -53.70
N TYR A 210 -9.08 -17.80 -53.03
CA TYR A 210 -8.95 -17.30 -51.65
C TYR A 210 -10.05 -17.87 -50.74
N GLN A 211 -9.75 -18.04 -49.46
CA GLN A 211 -10.67 -18.54 -48.44
C GLN A 211 -10.99 -17.47 -47.40
N LEU A 212 -12.27 -17.34 -47.03
CA LEU A 212 -12.71 -16.40 -46.00
C LEU A 212 -12.33 -16.93 -44.61
N LEU A 213 -11.66 -16.09 -43.85
CA LEU A 213 -11.23 -16.39 -42.50
C LEU A 213 -12.41 -16.36 -41.50
N PRO A 214 -12.27 -16.97 -40.31
CA PRO A 214 -13.33 -17.06 -39.31
C PRO A 214 -13.80 -15.72 -38.75
N ASP A 215 -13.04 -14.65 -39.00
CA ASP A 215 -13.41 -13.27 -38.68
C ASP A 215 -14.55 -12.75 -39.59
N GLY A 216 -14.88 -13.48 -40.66
CA GLY A 216 -15.97 -13.19 -41.58
C GLY A 216 -15.69 -12.02 -42.52
N VAL A 217 -14.45 -11.53 -42.57
CA VAL A 217 -14.10 -10.25 -43.24
C VAL A 217 -12.82 -10.36 -44.09
N SER A 218 -11.84 -11.15 -43.65
CA SER A 218 -10.52 -11.25 -44.28
C SER A 218 -10.40 -12.48 -45.18
N CYS A 219 -9.59 -12.38 -46.24
CA CYS A 219 -9.41 -13.44 -47.24
C CYS A 219 -7.94 -13.86 -47.34
N GLU A 220 -7.65 -15.16 -47.23
CA GLU A 220 -6.30 -15.72 -47.38
C GLU A 220 -6.15 -16.55 -48.66
N ASP A 221 -4.93 -16.61 -49.20
CA ASP A 221 -4.59 -17.34 -50.42
C ASP A 221 -4.67 -18.87 -50.21
N VAL A 222 -5.34 -19.57 -51.11
CA VAL A 222 -5.44 -21.04 -51.07
C VAL A 222 -4.27 -21.64 -51.84
N ASN A 223 -3.35 -22.31 -51.13
CA ASN A 223 -2.19 -22.93 -51.76
C ASN A 223 -2.55 -24.27 -52.47
N GLU A 224 -2.80 -24.23 -53.78
CA GLU A 224 -3.26 -25.40 -54.53
C GLU A 224 -2.21 -26.50 -54.69
N CYS A 225 -0.93 -26.18 -54.49
CA CYS A 225 0.16 -27.15 -54.52
C CYS A 225 0.21 -28.02 -53.26
N ILE A 226 -0.33 -27.54 -52.14
CA ILE A 226 -0.41 -28.32 -50.89
C ILE A 226 -1.76 -29.05 -50.79
N THR A 227 -2.85 -28.41 -51.23
CA THR A 227 -4.19 -29.01 -51.17
C THR A 227 -4.44 -30.05 -52.26
N GLY A 228 -3.57 -30.14 -53.27
CA GLY A 228 -3.63 -31.15 -54.33
C GLY A 228 -4.71 -30.88 -55.39
N SER A 229 -5.28 -29.68 -55.42
CA SER A 229 -6.29 -29.25 -56.41
C SER A 229 -5.68 -28.73 -57.72
N HIS A 230 -4.39 -28.95 -57.94
CA HIS A 230 -3.67 -28.48 -59.13
C HIS A 230 -3.82 -29.43 -60.34
N SER A 231 -3.90 -28.89 -61.55
CA SER A 231 -4.05 -29.64 -62.81
C SER A 231 -2.73 -29.74 -63.61
N CYS A 232 -1.58 -29.82 -62.92
CA CYS A 232 -0.26 -29.94 -63.56
C CYS A 232 -0.08 -31.30 -64.26
N ARG A 233 0.63 -31.32 -65.40
CA ARG A 233 0.90 -32.57 -66.14
C ARG A 233 1.99 -33.40 -65.45
N LEU A 234 2.02 -34.71 -65.74
CA LEU A 234 3.06 -35.62 -65.23
C LEU A 234 4.46 -35.08 -65.57
N GLY A 235 5.28 -34.84 -64.55
CA GLY A 235 6.63 -34.26 -64.68
C GLY A 235 6.72 -32.73 -64.52
N GLU A 236 5.64 -32.03 -64.18
CA GLU A 236 5.64 -30.58 -63.92
C GLU A 236 5.57 -30.29 -62.41
N SER A 237 6.41 -29.35 -61.93
CA SER A 237 6.45 -28.90 -60.53
C SER A 237 5.43 -27.77 -60.30
N CYS A 238 4.62 -27.89 -59.24
CA CYS A 238 3.63 -26.89 -58.87
C CYS A 238 4.25 -25.78 -58.02
N ILE A 239 4.03 -24.52 -58.39
CA ILE A 239 4.45 -23.34 -57.63
C ILE A 239 3.22 -22.52 -57.29
N ASN A 240 3.00 -22.30 -55.99
CA ASN A 240 1.91 -21.47 -55.50
C ASN A 240 2.14 -19.99 -55.81
N THR A 241 1.10 -19.30 -56.23
CA THR A 241 1.09 -17.86 -56.48
C THR A 241 -0.12 -17.23 -55.81
N VAL A 242 -0.09 -15.93 -55.56
CA VAL A 242 -1.16 -15.27 -54.81
C VAL A 242 -2.46 -15.28 -55.64
N GLY A 243 -3.42 -16.11 -55.23
CA GLY A 243 -4.73 -16.38 -55.83
C GLY A 243 -4.78 -17.51 -56.86
N SER A 244 -3.67 -18.22 -57.11
CA SER A 244 -3.62 -19.31 -58.10
C SER A 244 -2.33 -20.15 -58.00
N PHE A 245 -2.16 -21.17 -58.85
CA PHE A 245 -0.91 -21.91 -58.99
C PHE A 245 -0.39 -21.88 -60.43
N ARG A 246 0.91 -22.09 -60.60
CA ARG A 246 1.51 -22.33 -61.93
C ARG A 246 2.32 -23.62 -61.94
N CYS A 247 2.24 -24.32 -63.06
CA CYS A 247 3.02 -25.54 -63.30
C CYS A 247 4.27 -25.18 -64.09
N GLN A 248 5.44 -25.52 -63.57
CA GLN A 248 6.72 -25.33 -64.22
C GLN A 248 7.26 -26.68 -64.70
N ARG A 249 7.66 -26.76 -65.97
CA ARG A 249 8.30 -27.96 -66.53
C ARG A 249 9.81 -27.79 -66.50
N ASP A 250 10.52 -28.72 -65.88
CA ASP A 250 11.96 -28.85 -66.03
C ASP A 250 12.28 -29.73 -67.24
N SER A 251 13.41 -29.50 -67.90
CA SER A 251 13.82 -30.17 -69.16
C SER A 251 14.17 -31.67 -69.03
N SER A 252 13.68 -32.34 -67.99
CA SER A 252 13.79 -33.78 -67.70
C SER A 252 12.53 -34.25 -66.94
N CYS A 253 12.24 -35.56 -66.94
CA CYS A 253 11.03 -36.13 -66.32
C CYS A 253 10.94 -36.05 -64.78
N GLY A 254 11.79 -35.26 -64.14
CA GLY A 254 11.96 -35.27 -62.68
C GLY A 254 12.60 -36.57 -62.17
N THR A 255 12.73 -36.70 -60.85
CA THR A 255 13.22 -37.93 -60.19
C THR A 255 12.09 -38.95 -60.06
N GLY A 256 12.36 -40.23 -60.33
CA GLY A 256 11.36 -41.31 -60.25
C GLY A 256 10.69 -41.68 -61.58
N TYR A 257 11.04 -40.99 -62.67
CA TYR A 257 10.52 -41.26 -64.00
C TYR A 257 11.67 -41.35 -65.03
N GLU A 258 11.57 -42.30 -65.97
CA GLU A 258 12.48 -42.45 -67.10
C GLU A 258 11.90 -41.81 -68.36
N LEU A 259 12.74 -41.14 -69.15
CA LEU A 259 12.36 -40.56 -70.44
C LEU A 259 12.37 -41.66 -71.50
N THR A 260 11.21 -41.98 -72.04
CA THR A 260 11.06 -42.93 -73.16
C THR A 260 11.47 -42.27 -74.49
N GLU A 261 11.79 -43.08 -75.50
CA GLU A 261 12.23 -42.59 -76.83
C GLU A 261 11.20 -41.67 -77.51
N ASP A 262 9.92 -41.76 -77.13
CA ASP A 262 8.83 -40.90 -77.62
C ASP A 262 8.70 -39.57 -76.85
N ASN A 263 9.70 -39.18 -76.06
CA ASN A 263 9.71 -37.97 -75.22
C ASN A 263 8.60 -37.97 -74.14
N ASN A 264 8.11 -39.15 -73.75
CA ASN A 264 7.11 -39.34 -72.70
C ASN A 264 7.77 -39.90 -71.43
N CYS A 265 7.31 -39.46 -70.26
CA CYS A 265 7.83 -39.90 -68.98
C CYS A 265 7.10 -41.17 -68.53
N LYS A 266 7.86 -42.25 -68.28
CA LYS A 266 7.35 -43.50 -67.72
C LYS A 266 7.84 -43.65 -66.29
N ASP A 267 6.97 -44.16 -65.44
CA ASP A 267 7.27 -44.46 -64.04
C ASP A 267 8.35 -45.56 -63.92
N ILE A 268 9.30 -45.36 -63.00
CA ILE A 268 10.31 -46.37 -62.67
C ILE A 268 9.75 -47.22 -61.53
N ASP A 269 9.40 -48.48 -61.78
CA ASP A 269 8.98 -49.38 -60.70
C ASP A 269 10.18 -49.82 -59.87
N GLU A 270 10.43 -49.15 -58.74
CA GLU A 270 11.58 -49.45 -57.89
C GLU A 270 11.41 -50.76 -57.10
N CYS A 271 10.17 -51.24 -56.95
CA CYS A 271 9.86 -52.50 -56.29
C CYS A 271 10.22 -53.69 -57.19
N GLU A 272 9.90 -53.63 -58.47
CA GLU A 272 10.24 -54.66 -59.46
C GLU A 272 11.73 -54.58 -59.86
N SER A 273 12.28 -53.36 -59.91
CA SER A 273 13.69 -53.11 -60.23
C SER A 273 14.65 -53.40 -59.07
N GLY A 274 14.13 -53.65 -57.86
CA GLY A 274 14.94 -54.01 -56.67
C GLY A 274 15.82 -52.88 -56.14
N ILE A 275 15.55 -51.63 -56.51
CA ILE A 275 16.30 -50.43 -56.09
C ILE A 275 15.65 -49.71 -54.90
N HIS A 276 14.63 -50.32 -54.29
CA HIS A 276 13.96 -49.83 -53.08
C HIS A 276 14.78 -50.08 -51.80
N ASN A 277 14.69 -49.17 -50.84
CA ASN A 277 15.37 -49.28 -49.54
C ASN A 277 14.43 -49.73 -48.40
N CYS A 278 13.33 -50.42 -48.72
CA CYS A 278 12.40 -50.93 -47.72
C CYS A 278 13.07 -51.91 -46.73
N PRO A 279 12.88 -51.74 -45.40
CA PRO A 279 13.34 -52.69 -44.40
C PRO A 279 12.73 -54.09 -44.59
N PRO A 280 13.37 -55.18 -44.11
CA PRO A 280 12.92 -56.56 -44.33
C PRO A 280 11.52 -56.88 -43.76
N ASP A 281 11.06 -56.11 -42.78
CA ASP A 281 9.72 -56.24 -42.16
C ASP A 281 8.62 -55.47 -42.91
N PHE A 282 8.97 -54.82 -44.02
CA PHE A 282 8.08 -54.00 -44.84
C PHE A 282 7.99 -54.58 -46.26
N ILE A 283 6.83 -54.44 -46.88
CA ILE A 283 6.52 -54.83 -48.25
C ILE A 283 6.61 -53.58 -49.13
N CYS A 284 7.39 -53.63 -50.20
CA CYS A 284 7.45 -52.55 -51.19
C CYS A 284 6.18 -52.53 -52.04
N GLN A 285 5.58 -51.35 -52.20
CA GLN A 285 4.48 -51.11 -53.12
C GLN A 285 4.84 -49.92 -54.02
N ASN A 286 4.87 -50.15 -55.34
CA ASN A 286 5.16 -49.10 -56.30
C ASN A 286 4.02 -48.05 -56.36
N THR A 287 4.38 -46.78 -56.51
CA THR A 287 3.46 -45.66 -56.75
C THR A 287 3.99 -44.79 -57.89
N LEU A 288 3.14 -44.04 -58.57
CA LEU A 288 3.60 -43.25 -59.72
C LEU A 288 4.64 -42.18 -59.26
N GLY A 289 5.88 -42.35 -59.70
CA GLY A 289 7.04 -41.51 -59.46
C GLY A 289 7.87 -41.87 -58.22
N SER A 290 7.51 -42.92 -57.47
CA SER A 290 8.20 -43.35 -56.24
C SER A 290 7.64 -44.68 -55.72
N PHE A 291 8.34 -45.39 -54.85
CA PHE A 291 7.78 -46.52 -54.09
C PHE A 291 7.39 -46.13 -52.65
N ARG A 292 6.52 -46.92 -52.01
CA ARG A 292 6.24 -46.85 -50.57
C ARG A 292 6.43 -48.20 -49.89
N CYS A 293 6.96 -48.18 -48.66
CA CYS A 293 7.14 -49.39 -47.85
C CYS A 293 5.98 -49.54 -46.86
N ARG A 294 5.28 -50.68 -46.85
CA ARG A 294 4.18 -50.97 -45.92
C ARG A 294 4.55 -52.06 -44.91
N PRO A 295 4.29 -51.89 -43.60
CA PRO A 295 4.59 -52.92 -42.60
C PRO A 295 3.88 -54.25 -42.89
N LYS A 296 4.54 -55.39 -42.64
CA LYS A 296 3.91 -56.73 -42.72
C LYS A 296 2.89 -57.00 -41.61
N LEU A 297 3.07 -56.38 -40.44
CA LEU A 297 2.20 -56.54 -39.27
C LEU A 297 1.05 -55.52 -39.32
N GLN A 298 -0.19 -55.98 -39.45
CA GLN A 298 -1.37 -55.12 -39.35
C GLN A 298 -1.84 -55.08 -37.90
N CYS A 299 -1.96 -53.87 -37.33
CA CYS A 299 -2.48 -53.67 -35.98
C CYS A 299 -3.98 -54.06 -35.87
N LYS A 300 -4.41 -54.45 -34.67
CA LYS A 300 -5.82 -54.73 -34.38
C LYS A 300 -6.65 -53.44 -34.44
N SER A 301 -7.95 -53.55 -34.69
CA SER A 301 -8.87 -52.40 -34.63
C SER A 301 -8.73 -51.65 -33.30
N GLY A 302 -8.70 -50.32 -33.35
CA GLY A 302 -8.46 -49.46 -32.18
C GLY A 302 -6.99 -49.07 -31.99
N PHE A 303 -6.07 -49.51 -32.85
CA PHE A 303 -4.64 -49.18 -32.77
C PHE A 303 -4.12 -48.66 -34.11
N ILE A 304 -3.27 -47.63 -34.08
CA ILE A 304 -2.48 -47.15 -35.23
C ILE A 304 -1.04 -47.65 -35.11
N GLN A 305 -0.35 -47.79 -36.24
CA GLN A 305 1.03 -48.28 -36.27
C GLN A 305 2.00 -47.11 -36.40
N ASP A 306 3.02 -47.07 -35.54
CA ASP A 306 4.08 -46.10 -35.63
C ASP A 306 5.09 -46.44 -36.75
N ALA A 307 6.02 -45.52 -37.03
CA ALA A 307 7.05 -45.69 -38.06
C ALA A 307 8.02 -46.86 -37.79
N LEU A 308 8.04 -47.39 -36.56
CA LEU A 308 8.89 -48.52 -36.13
C LEU A 308 8.13 -49.85 -36.14
N GLY A 309 6.84 -49.85 -36.53
CA GLY A 309 6.01 -51.03 -36.63
C GLY A 309 5.27 -51.42 -35.34
N SER A 310 5.35 -50.61 -34.28
CA SER A 310 4.65 -50.81 -33.01
C SER A 310 3.20 -50.33 -33.07
N CYS A 311 2.28 -51.09 -32.46
CA CYS A 311 0.88 -50.72 -32.39
C CYS A 311 0.63 -49.85 -31.16
N ILE A 312 0.25 -48.60 -31.39
CA ILE A 312 -0.14 -47.62 -30.38
C ILE A 312 -1.66 -47.44 -30.41
N ASP A 313 -2.24 -47.32 -29.23
CA ASP A 313 -3.68 -47.14 -29.04
C ASP A 313 -4.18 -45.83 -29.70
N ILE A 314 -5.34 -45.90 -30.35
CA ILE A 314 -5.98 -44.72 -30.93
C ILE A 314 -6.71 -44.00 -29.81
N ASN A 315 -6.31 -42.78 -29.49
CA ASN A 315 -7.07 -41.97 -28.54
C ASN A 315 -8.30 -41.36 -29.23
N GLU A 316 -9.46 -42.03 -29.16
CA GLU A 316 -10.67 -41.53 -29.83
C GLU A 316 -11.19 -40.21 -29.23
N CYS A 317 -10.81 -39.89 -27.98
CA CYS A 317 -11.20 -38.64 -27.32
C CYS A 317 -10.50 -37.40 -27.88
N LEU A 318 -9.48 -37.55 -28.73
CA LEU A 318 -8.80 -36.46 -29.43
C LEU A 318 -9.31 -36.27 -30.87
N SER A 319 -10.32 -37.04 -31.29
CA SER A 319 -10.91 -36.93 -32.62
C SER A 319 -11.73 -35.64 -32.78
N ILE A 320 -11.70 -35.04 -33.98
CA ILE A 320 -12.45 -33.84 -34.34
C ILE A 320 -13.97 -34.08 -34.27
N SER A 321 -14.42 -35.32 -34.54
CA SER A 321 -15.79 -35.75 -34.29
C SER A 321 -15.91 -36.20 -32.83
N ALA A 322 -16.51 -35.37 -31.97
CA ALA A 322 -16.75 -35.72 -30.57
C ALA A 322 -17.41 -37.11 -30.46
N PRO A 323 -16.72 -38.15 -29.94
CA PRO A 323 -17.18 -39.53 -30.03
C PRO A 323 -18.30 -39.85 -29.02
N CYS A 324 -18.44 -39.04 -27.97
CA CYS A 324 -19.47 -39.17 -26.95
C CYS A 324 -20.64 -38.19 -27.17
N PRO A 325 -21.89 -38.58 -26.80
CA PRO A 325 -23.04 -37.67 -26.86
C PRO A 325 -22.83 -36.41 -26.01
N VAL A 326 -23.51 -35.31 -26.39
CA VAL A 326 -23.49 -34.03 -25.67
C VAL A 326 -23.83 -34.27 -24.19
N GLY A 327 -22.94 -33.83 -23.29
CA GLY A 327 -23.09 -34.01 -21.83
C GLY A 327 -22.39 -35.23 -21.23
N GLN A 328 -21.56 -35.95 -21.99
CA GLN A 328 -20.72 -37.04 -21.49
C GLN A 328 -19.24 -36.76 -21.74
N THR A 329 -18.38 -37.13 -20.79
CA THR A 329 -16.92 -37.04 -20.93
C THR A 329 -16.37 -38.34 -21.52
N CYS A 330 -15.53 -38.21 -22.54
CA CYS A 330 -14.82 -39.33 -23.15
C CYS A 330 -13.59 -39.71 -22.31
N ILE A 331 -13.43 -41.00 -22.03
CA ILE A 331 -12.26 -41.57 -21.36
C ILE A 331 -11.66 -42.62 -22.28
N ASN A 332 -10.41 -42.41 -22.70
CA ASN A 332 -9.69 -43.33 -23.56
C ASN A 332 -9.30 -44.60 -22.80
N THR A 333 -9.49 -45.76 -23.41
CA THR A 333 -9.12 -47.07 -22.87
C THR A 333 -8.30 -47.84 -23.89
N GLU A 334 -7.53 -48.85 -23.48
CA GLU A 334 -6.68 -49.58 -24.43
C GLU A 334 -7.54 -50.34 -25.47
N GLY A 335 -7.53 -49.89 -26.71
CA GLY A 335 -8.25 -50.41 -27.88
C GLY A 335 -9.68 -49.86 -28.09
N SER A 336 -10.16 -48.91 -27.28
CA SER A 336 -11.52 -48.33 -27.37
C SER A 336 -11.66 -47.10 -26.46
N TYR A 337 -12.82 -46.44 -26.43
CA TYR A 337 -13.16 -45.41 -25.43
C TYR A 337 -14.41 -45.75 -24.62
N THR A 338 -14.61 -45.04 -23.52
CA THR A 338 -15.84 -45.08 -22.71
C THR A 338 -16.40 -43.67 -22.51
N CYS A 339 -17.72 -43.53 -22.46
CA CYS A 339 -18.39 -42.25 -22.22
C CYS A 339 -19.03 -42.26 -20.84
N GLN A 340 -18.60 -41.34 -19.97
CA GLN A 340 -19.17 -41.18 -18.64
C GLN A 340 -20.13 -39.99 -18.63
N LYS A 341 -21.36 -40.18 -18.11
CA LYS A 341 -22.29 -39.08 -17.91
C LYS A 341 -21.67 -38.05 -16.98
N ASN A 342 -21.64 -36.79 -17.43
CA ASN A 342 -21.32 -35.68 -16.54
C ASN A 342 -22.53 -35.51 -15.63
N VAL A 343 -22.51 -36.13 -14.45
CA VAL A 343 -23.35 -35.66 -13.36
C VAL A 343 -22.79 -34.29 -13.00
N PRO A 344 -23.51 -33.18 -13.25
CA PRO A 344 -22.99 -31.88 -12.91
C PRO A 344 -22.73 -31.87 -11.41
N ASN A 345 -21.47 -31.71 -11.02
CA ASN A 345 -21.14 -31.46 -9.63
C ASN A 345 -21.62 -30.05 -9.32
N CYS A 346 -22.83 -29.96 -8.78
CA CYS A 346 -23.37 -28.69 -8.33
C CYS A 346 -22.48 -28.21 -7.18
N GLY A 347 -21.72 -27.14 -7.45
CA GLY A 347 -20.86 -26.51 -6.46
C GLY A 347 -21.65 -26.11 -5.21
N ARG A 348 -20.94 -25.59 -4.19
CA ARG A 348 -21.61 -25.14 -2.96
C ARG A 348 -22.70 -24.10 -3.27
N GLY A 349 -23.85 -24.23 -2.59
CA GLY A 349 -25.02 -23.38 -2.78
C GLY A 349 -26.01 -23.87 -3.84
N TYR A 350 -25.74 -25.00 -4.49
CA TYR A 350 -26.63 -25.59 -5.49
C TYR A 350 -26.86 -27.08 -5.23
N HIS A 351 -28.05 -27.57 -5.55
CA HIS A 351 -28.39 -29.01 -5.54
C HIS A 351 -28.85 -29.47 -6.92
N LEU A 352 -28.83 -30.77 -7.19
CA LEU A 352 -29.39 -31.31 -8.44
C LEU A 352 -30.92 -31.26 -8.39
N ASN A 353 -31.54 -30.92 -9.53
CA ASN A 353 -32.97 -31.14 -9.72
C ASN A 353 -33.33 -32.63 -9.63
N GLU A 354 -34.62 -32.95 -9.46
CA GLU A 354 -35.11 -34.34 -9.34
C GLU A 354 -34.70 -35.25 -10.52
N GLU A 355 -34.41 -34.68 -11.69
CA GLU A 355 -33.98 -35.39 -12.89
C GLU A 355 -32.46 -35.56 -13.00
N GLY A 356 -31.66 -34.93 -12.13
CA GLY A 356 -30.20 -35.01 -12.11
C GLY A 356 -29.50 -34.32 -13.29
N THR A 357 -30.17 -33.40 -13.97
CA THR A 357 -29.74 -32.77 -15.23
C THR A 357 -29.25 -31.34 -15.08
N ARG A 358 -29.72 -30.60 -14.06
CA ARG A 358 -29.33 -29.20 -13.84
C ARG A 358 -29.19 -28.87 -12.36
N CYS A 359 -28.31 -27.92 -12.08
CA CYS A 359 -28.14 -27.36 -10.74
C CYS A 359 -29.22 -26.30 -10.47
N VAL A 360 -29.94 -26.50 -9.38
CA VAL A 360 -30.91 -25.54 -8.83
C VAL A 360 -30.31 -24.90 -7.60
N ASP A 361 -30.56 -23.63 -7.42
CA ASP A 361 -30.11 -22.86 -6.28
C ASP A 361 -30.74 -23.38 -4.98
N VAL A 362 -29.95 -23.50 -3.93
CA VAL A 362 -30.46 -23.88 -2.61
C VAL A 362 -30.91 -22.61 -1.91
N ASP A 363 -32.23 -22.43 -1.76
CA ASP A 363 -32.76 -21.28 -1.02
C ASP A 363 -32.48 -21.45 0.49
N GLU A 364 -31.40 -20.84 0.97
CA GLU A 364 -31.03 -20.91 2.38
C GLU A 364 -31.90 -20.02 3.29
N CYS A 365 -32.73 -19.15 2.72
CA CYS A 365 -33.68 -18.31 3.45
C CYS A 365 -35.01 -19.03 3.72
N SER A 366 -35.29 -20.13 3.02
CA SER A 366 -36.45 -20.97 3.28
C SER A 366 -36.34 -21.67 4.65
N LEU A 367 -37.47 -21.82 5.34
CA LEU A 367 -37.51 -22.48 6.66
C LEU A 367 -37.01 -23.93 6.57
N PRO A 368 -36.23 -24.43 7.54
CA PRO A 368 -36.08 -23.93 8.92
C PRO A 368 -34.76 -23.19 9.22
N SER A 369 -33.91 -22.90 8.23
CA SER A 369 -32.50 -22.54 8.48
C SER A 369 -32.25 -21.16 9.07
N MET A 370 -33.19 -20.21 9.02
CA MET A 370 -33.09 -18.80 9.52
C MET A 370 -31.63 -18.30 9.71
N PRO A 371 -30.80 -18.31 8.66
CA PRO A 371 -29.34 -18.21 8.80
C PRO A 371 -28.90 -16.83 9.29
N CYS A 372 -29.72 -15.80 9.03
CA CYS A 372 -29.47 -14.43 9.45
C CYS A 372 -29.87 -14.15 10.91
N GLY A 373 -30.51 -15.08 11.61
CA GLY A 373 -31.05 -14.87 12.96
C GLY A 373 -32.45 -14.23 12.97
N LYS A 374 -33.14 -14.27 14.12
CA LYS A 374 -34.57 -13.88 14.28
C LYS A 374 -34.90 -12.43 13.94
N GLU A 375 -33.90 -11.56 13.86
CA GLU A 375 -34.07 -10.11 13.76
C GLU A 375 -33.67 -9.55 12.39
N HIS A 376 -33.04 -10.33 11.51
CA HIS A 376 -32.44 -9.83 10.26
C HIS A 376 -33.14 -10.40 9.03
N HIS A 377 -33.14 -9.64 7.93
CA HIS A 377 -33.82 -10.04 6.70
C HIS A 377 -32.87 -10.89 5.83
N CYS A 378 -33.28 -12.11 5.49
CA CYS A 378 -32.53 -12.99 4.61
C CYS A 378 -32.96 -12.75 3.15
N VAL A 379 -32.01 -12.51 2.26
CA VAL A 379 -32.24 -12.40 0.83
C VAL A 379 -31.45 -13.49 0.12
N ASN A 380 -32.17 -14.41 -0.52
CA ASN A 380 -31.56 -15.46 -1.30
C ASN A 380 -30.92 -14.88 -2.58
N SER A 381 -29.76 -15.38 -2.96
CA SER A 381 -29.11 -15.05 -4.23
C SER A 381 -28.54 -16.32 -4.87
N LEU A 382 -28.27 -16.29 -6.17
CA LEU A 382 -27.83 -17.50 -6.87
C LEU A 382 -26.47 -17.99 -6.32
N GLY A 383 -26.48 -19.17 -5.71
CA GLY A 383 -25.35 -19.88 -5.14
C GLY A 383 -24.97 -19.49 -3.71
N SER A 384 -25.73 -18.59 -3.08
CA SER A 384 -25.53 -18.14 -1.70
C SER A 384 -26.64 -17.21 -1.29
N PHE A 385 -26.90 -17.06 0.00
CA PHE A 385 -27.71 -15.98 0.54
C PHE A 385 -26.86 -14.77 1.00
N ARG A 386 -27.54 -13.64 1.22
CA ARG A 386 -27.01 -12.50 2.00
C ARG A 386 -28.02 -12.07 3.06
N CYS A 387 -27.53 -11.51 4.15
CA CYS A 387 -28.38 -10.94 5.18
C CYS A 387 -28.40 -9.42 5.07
N GLU A 388 -29.60 -8.87 4.91
CA GLU A 388 -29.86 -7.45 5.12
C GLU A 388 -29.96 -7.19 6.62
N CYS A 389 -28.84 -6.72 7.16
CA CYS A 389 -28.71 -6.44 8.59
C CYS A 389 -29.48 -5.18 8.97
N LYS A 390 -30.04 -5.19 10.19
CA LYS A 390 -30.71 -4.01 10.76
C LYS A 390 -29.66 -2.95 11.09
N ALA A 391 -30.11 -1.71 11.29
CA ALA A 391 -29.24 -0.63 11.77
C ALA A 391 -28.49 -1.07 13.04
N GLY A 392 -27.20 -0.71 13.13
CA GLY A 392 -26.31 -1.15 14.20
C GLY A 392 -25.60 -2.48 13.94
N TYR A 393 -25.90 -3.17 12.84
CA TYR A 393 -25.26 -4.44 12.47
C TYR A 393 -24.63 -4.35 11.08
N TYR A 394 -23.58 -5.14 10.84
CA TYR A 394 -22.96 -5.30 9.53
C TYR A 394 -22.95 -6.77 9.11
N PHE A 395 -22.99 -7.01 7.79
CA PHE A 395 -22.90 -8.35 7.25
C PHE A 395 -21.44 -8.81 7.23
N ASP A 396 -21.12 -9.86 7.97
CA ASP A 396 -19.81 -10.48 7.93
C ASP A 396 -19.79 -11.58 6.86
N GLY A 397 -18.93 -11.41 5.84
CA GLY A 397 -18.82 -12.34 4.72
C GLY A 397 -18.23 -13.71 5.09
N ILE A 398 -17.53 -13.82 6.23
CA ILE A 398 -16.93 -15.07 6.68
C ILE A 398 -17.94 -15.91 7.47
N SER A 399 -18.54 -15.34 8.51
CA SER A 399 -19.58 -16.03 9.30
C SER A 399 -20.92 -16.13 8.56
N ARG A 400 -21.13 -15.33 7.50
CA ARG A 400 -22.40 -15.18 6.77
C ARG A 400 -23.56 -14.83 7.69
N THR A 401 -23.28 -14.04 8.73
CA THR A 401 -24.28 -13.58 9.70
C THR A 401 -24.18 -12.07 9.92
N CYS A 402 -25.25 -11.49 10.45
CA CYS A 402 -25.24 -10.12 10.90
C CYS A 402 -24.54 -10.03 12.25
N VAL A 403 -23.44 -9.30 12.28
CA VAL A 403 -22.64 -9.07 13.48
C VAL A 403 -22.85 -7.64 13.95
N ASP A 404 -22.99 -7.49 15.26
CA ASP A 404 -23.15 -6.20 15.91
C ASP A 404 -21.95 -5.29 15.63
N ILE A 405 -22.20 -4.04 15.27
CA ILE A 405 -21.14 -3.05 15.09
C ILE A 405 -20.76 -2.55 16.47
N ASN A 406 -19.57 -2.93 16.95
CA ASN A 406 -19.08 -2.36 18.19
C ASN A 406 -18.65 -0.90 18.01
N GLU A 407 -19.55 0.06 18.22
CA GLU A 407 -19.26 1.46 17.97
C GLU A 407 -18.21 2.02 18.94
N CYS A 408 -18.13 1.48 20.16
CA CYS A 408 -17.12 1.85 21.14
C CYS A 408 -15.70 1.49 20.68
N GLN A 409 -15.51 0.35 20.01
CA GLN A 409 -14.24 -0.03 19.41
C GLN A 409 -13.96 0.71 18.10
N ARG A 410 -15.01 0.99 17.31
CA ARG A 410 -14.87 1.66 16.01
C ARG A 410 -14.52 3.15 16.16
N TYR A 411 -15.02 3.80 17.20
CA TYR A 411 -14.82 5.23 17.46
C TYR A 411 -14.36 5.50 18.90
N PRO A 412 -13.17 5.01 19.29
CA PRO A 412 -12.68 5.12 20.66
C PRO A 412 -12.51 6.58 21.07
N GLY A 413 -13.09 6.96 22.20
CA GLY A 413 -12.99 8.31 22.78
C GLY A 413 -13.71 9.42 22.01
N ARG A 414 -14.46 9.11 20.94
CA ARG A 414 -15.25 10.10 20.18
C ARG A 414 -16.75 10.00 20.38
N LEU A 415 -17.22 8.85 20.83
CA LEU A 415 -18.65 8.53 20.90
C LEU A 415 -19.31 8.97 22.21
N CYS A 416 -18.61 8.79 23.32
CA CYS A 416 -19.04 9.12 24.67
C CYS A 416 -18.00 10.03 25.33
N GLY A 417 -18.44 10.94 26.20
CA GLY A 417 -17.54 11.82 26.94
C GLY A 417 -16.60 11.06 27.87
N HIS A 418 -17.12 10.07 28.61
CA HIS A 418 -16.34 9.25 29.54
C HIS A 418 -16.31 7.77 29.15
N LYS A 419 -17.34 7.00 29.51
CA LYS A 419 -17.36 5.54 29.31
C LYS A 419 -18.36 5.17 28.22
N CYS A 420 -17.94 4.28 27.31
CA CYS A 420 -18.75 3.72 26.24
C CYS A 420 -18.90 2.23 26.48
N GLU A 421 -20.13 1.73 26.43
CA GLU A 421 -20.44 0.32 26.57
C GLU A 421 -21.31 -0.14 25.40
N ASN A 422 -20.81 -1.14 24.68
CA ASN A 422 -21.47 -1.66 23.49
C ASN A 422 -22.70 -2.51 23.85
N THR A 423 -23.76 -2.38 23.09
CA THR A 423 -25.02 -3.13 23.26
C THR A 423 -25.48 -3.70 21.92
N PRO A 424 -26.25 -4.79 21.88
CA PRO A 424 -26.73 -5.30 20.59
C PRO A 424 -27.56 -4.24 19.83
N GLY A 425 -27.05 -3.81 18.66
CA GLY A 425 -27.64 -2.82 17.76
C GLY A 425 -27.34 -1.36 18.09
N SER A 426 -26.60 -1.07 19.16
CA SER A 426 -26.30 0.30 19.58
C SER A 426 -25.19 0.36 20.63
N TYR A 427 -25.03 1.51 21.28
CA TYR A 427 -24.15 1.68 22.41
C TYR A 427 -24.82 2.54 23.46
N HIS A 428 -24.34 2.43 24.70
CA HIS A 428 -24.75 3.34 25.76
C HIS A 428 -23.53 4.03 26.35
N CYS A 429 -23.68 5.34 26.58
CA CYS A 429 -22.67 6.14 27.25
C CYS A 429 -23.00 6.22 28.74
N SER A 430 -21.97 6.10 29.58
CA SER A 430 -22.08 6.32 31.02
C SER A 430 -20.99 7.26 31.49
N CYS A 431 -21.27 7.97 32.57
CA CYS A 431 -20.39 8.98 33.13
C CYS A 431 -19.72 8.46 34.40
N SER A 432 -18.45 8.81 34.58
CA SER A 432 -17.73 8.61 35.84
C SER A 432 -18.42 9.33 37.01
N VAL A 433 -18.12 8.89 38.24
CA VAL A 433 -18.61 9.54 39.47
C VAL A 433 -18.27 11.05 39.44
N GLY A 434 -19.17 11.89 39.92
CA GLY A 434 -19.07 13.36 39.84
C GLY A 434 -19.66 13.96 38.57
N PHE A 435 -20.16 13.14 37.64
CA PHE A 435 -20.74 13.59 36.39
C PHE A 435 -22.10 12.94 36.11
N ARG A 436 -22.95 13.65 35.38
CA ARG A 436 -24.23 13.16 34.89
C ARG A 436 -24.26 13.14 33.36
N LEU A 437 -25.00 12.21 32.80
CA LEU A 437 -25.20 12.16 31.36
C LEU A 437 -26.07 13.35 30.93
N SER A 438 -25.58 14.11 29.95
CA SER A 438 -26.29 15.25 29.38
C SER A 438 -27.50 14.78 28.55
N GLY A 439 -28.37 15.72 28.18
CA GLY A 439 -29.59 15.45 27.41
C GLY A 439 -29.33 14.91 26.00
N ASP A 440 -28.10 15.02 25.49
CA ASP A 440 -27.65 14.41 24.24
C ASP A 440 -27.38 12.89 24.36
N GLY A 441 -27.38 12.36 25.58
CA GLY A 441 -27.10 10.95 25.87
C GLY A 441 -25.65 10.54 25.64
N ARG A 442 -24.72 11.49 25.45
CA ARG A 442 -23.32 11.22 25.07
C ARG A 442 -22.31 12.01 25.91
N SER A 443 -22.60 13.26 26.18
CA SER A 443 -21.72 14.16 26.91
C SER A 443 -21.92 14.00 28.43
N CYS A 444 -20.84 14.19 29.19
CA CYS A 444 -20.89 14.15 30.64
C CYS A 444 -20.77 15.56 31.18
N GLU A 445 -21.81 16.02 31.88
CA GLU A 445 -21.83 17.29 32.57
C GLU A 445 -21.39 17.10 34.02
N ASP A 446 -20.54 18.02 34.47
CA ASP A 446 -20.11 18.11 35.86
C ASP A 446 -21.32 18.30 36.79
N VAL A 447 -21.41 17.48 37.83
CA VAL A 447 -22.47 17.59 38.84
C VAL A 447 -21.99 18.58 39.89
N ASN A 448 -22.70 19.69 40.05
CA ASN A 448 -22.35 20.65 41.09
C ASN A 448 -22.81 20.15 42.47
N GLU A 449 -21.92 19.49 43.21
CA GLU A 449 -22.25 18.96 44.53
C GLU A 449 -22.50 20.07 45.56
N CYS A 450 -21.98 21.29 45.36
CA CYS A 450 -22.21 22.40 46.28
C CYS A 450 -23.69 22.82 46.37
N GLN A 451 -24.55 22.42 45.43
CA GLN A 451 -25.99 22.67 45.52
C GLN A 451 -26.65 21.94 46.70
N SER A 452 -26.12 20.80 47.13
CA SER A 452 -26.62 20.08 48.31
C SER A 452 -25.99 20.53 49.63
N SER A 453 -25.08 21.52 49.59
CA SER A 453 -24.31 22.01 50.75
C SER A 453 -23.59 20.88 51.53
N PRO A 454 -22.71 20.08 50.88
CA PRO A 454 -22.02 18.95 51.52
C PRO A 454 -20.92 19.38 52.49
N CYS A 455 -20.37 20.58 52.31
CA CYS A 455 -19.32 21.13 53.16
C CYS A 455 -19.90 21.81 54.41
N SER A 456 -19.20 21.70 55.53
CA SER A 456 -19.54 22.41 56.76
C SER A 456 -19.44 23.94 56.67
N GLN A 457 -18.60 24.46 55.75
CA GLN A 457 -18.39 25.89 55.53
C GLN A 457 -18.45 26.24 54.04
N GLU A 458 -17.34 26.64 53.43
CA GLU A 458 -17.31 27.07 52.03
C GLU A 458 -17.11 25.86 51.11
N CYS A 459 -17.87 25.82 50.02
CA CYS A 459 -17.81 24.76 49.01
C CYS A 459 -17.46 25.39 47.67
N ALA A 460 -16.47 24.84 46.99
CA ALA A 460 -16.16 25.17 45.61
C ALA A 460 -16.35 23.92 44.74
N ASN A 461 -17.18 24.07 43.72
CA ASN A 461 -17.37 23.03 42.72
C ASN A 461 -16.12 22.95 41.83
N VAL A 462 -15.63 21.75 41.59
CA VAL A 462 -14.45 21.48 40.77
C VAL A 462 -14.84 20.47 39.69
N TYR A 463 -14.16 20.45 38.54
CA TYR A 463 -14.51 19.49 37.51
C TYR A 463 -14.34 18.04 37.99
N GLY A 464 -15.46 17.33 38.12
CA GLY A 464 -15.60 15.94 38.57
C GLY A 464 -15.68 15.73 40.08
N SER A 465 -15.70 16.80 40.89
CA SER A 465 -15.78 16.71 42.35
C SER A 465 -16.03 18.08 42.99
N TYR A 466 -15.91 18.18 44.31
CA TYR A 466 -15.99 19.44 45.03
C TYR A 466 -14.85 19.53 46.05
N GLN A 467 -14.50 20.76 46.41
CA GLN A 467 -13.53 21.04 47.47
C GLN A 467 -14.16 21.90 48.54
N CYS A 468 -13.94 21.53 49.80
CA CYS A 468 -14.37 22.31 50.95
C CYS A 468 -13.23 23.20 51.44
N TYR A 469 -13.54 24.45 51.72
CA TYR A 469 -12.62 25.41 52.31
C TYR A 469 -13.11 25.86 53.68
N CYS A 470 -12.15 26.00 54.60
CA CYS A 470 -12.40 26.46 55.94
C CYS A 470 -12.02 27.93 56.08
N ARG A 471 -12.84 28.69 56.79
CA ARG A 471 -12.54 30.07 57.18
C ARG A 471 -11.34 30.09 58.14
N ARG A 472 -10.66 31.22 58.23
CA ARG A 472 -9.49 31.41 59.09
C ARG A 472 -9.75 30.90 60.52
N GLY A 473 -8.82 30.09 61.05
CA GLY A 473 -8.89 29.48 62.38
C GLY A 473 -9.45 28.05 62.41
N TYR A 474 -9.82 27.50 61.25
CA TYR A 474 -10.32 26.12 61.09
C TYR A 474 -9.51 25.38 60.04
N GLN A 475 -9.29 24.08 60.23
CA GLN A 475 -8.61 23.18 59.32
C GLN A 475 -9.57 22.08 58.87
N LEU A 476 -9.44 21.64 57.61
CA LEU A 476 -10.27 20.57 57.06
C LEU A 476 -9.89 19.24 57.73
N SER A 477 -10.88 18.47 58.16
CA SER A 477 -10.68 17.19 58.84
C SER A 477 -10.01 16.16 57.91
N ASP A 478 -8.91 15.56 58.38
CA ASP A 478 -8.17 14.53 57.63
C ASP A 478 -8.94 13.20 57.48
N VAL A 479 -10.06 13.04 58.22
CA VAL A 479 -10.87 11.81 58.22
C VAL A 479 -11.93 11.85 57.11
N ASP A 480 -12.69 12.94 57.04
CA ASP A 480 -13.88 13.03 56.19
C ASP A 480 -13.70 14.01 55.01
N GLY A 481 -12.74 14.93 55.07
CA GLY A 481 -12.48 15.91 54.01
C GLY A 481 -13.61 16.94 53.75
N VAL A 482 -14.65 16.98 54.59
CA VAL A 482 -15.83 17.87 54.44
C VAL A 482 -16.12 18.76 55.65
N THR A 483 -15.62 18.37 56.82
CA THR A 483 -15.80 19.03 58.12
C THR A 483 -14.62 19.93 58.45
N CYS A 484 -14.90 21.19 58.81
CA CYS A 484 -13.91 22.14 59.28
C CYS A 484 -13.80 22.07 60.79
N GLU A 485 -12.68 21.57 61.29
CA GLU A 485 -12.38 21.48 62.72
C GLU A 485 -11.60 22.73 63.14
N GLY A 486 -12.02 23.37 64.23
CA GLY A 486 -11.30 24.53 64.77
C GLY A 486 -10.05 24.10 65.53
N TRP A 487 -9.09 25.01 65.68
CA TRP A 487 -7.92 24.83 66.56
C TRP A 487 -8.28 24.54 68.03
N ALA A 488 -9.53 24.77 68.44
CA ALA A 488 -10.00 24.53 69.80
C ALA A 488 -10.40 23.06 70.09
N GLY A 489 -9.78 22.06 69.46
CA GLY A 489 -10.32 20.70 69.65
C GLY A 489 -9.58 19.45 69.20
N ARG A 490 -8.33 19.45 68.69
CA ARG A 490 -7.55 18.20 68.58
C ARG A 490 -6.04 18.45 68.38
N ASN A 491 -5.30 18.31 69.49
CA ASN A 491 -3.89 18.00 69.69
C ASN A 491 -2.86 18.62 68.72
N CYS A 492 -2.45 19.85 69.04
CA CYS A 492 -1.24 20.47 68.51
C CYS A 492 -0.03 19.68 69.01
N GLN A 493 0.56 18.83 68.17
CA GLN A 493 1.85 18.24 68.49
C GLN A 493 2.95 19.25 68.16
N ASP A 494 3.83 19.45 69.13
CA ASP A 494 5.04 20.27 68.98
C ASP A 494 5.89 19.78 67.78
N ILE A 495 6.34 20.72 66.94
CA ILE A 495 7.20 20.43 65.80
C ILE A 495 8.64 20.65 66.26
N ASP A 496 9.47 19.60 66.24
CA ASP A 496 10.88 19.76 66.57
C ASP A 496 11.63 20.52 65.46
N GLU A 497 11.78 21.84 65.62
CA GLU A 497 12.43 22.68 64.61
C GLU A 497 13.93 22.38 64.47
N CYS A 498 14.55 21.85 65.52
CA CYS A 498 15.96 21.48 65.54
C CYS A 498 16.24 20.23 64.70
N VAL A 499 15.31 19.27 64.68
CA VAL A 499 15.42 18.08 63.83
C VAL A 499 15.02 18.38 62.39
N THR A 500 13.98 19.19 62.19
CA THR A 500 13.48 19.53 60.85
C THR A 500 14.39 20.53 60.13
N GLY A 501 15.31 21.20 60.83
CA GLY A 501 16.21 22.21 60.27
C GLY A 501 15.51 23.54 60.01
N ILE A 502 14.32 23.76 60.58
CA ILE A 502 13.51 24.97 60.43
C ILE A 502 13.84 25.93 61.59
N HIS A 503 15.13 26.16 61.84
CA HIS A 503 15.60 27.06 62.89
C HIS A 503 16.63 28.06 62.34
N ASN A 504 16.71 29.24 62.93
CA ASN A 504 17.61 30.32 62.52
C ASN A 504 18.81 30.52 63.46
N CYS A 505 19.17 29.49 64.23
CA CYS A 505 20.32 29.53 65.14
C CYS A 505 21.64 29.78 64.41
N SER A 506 22.49 30.62 65.00
CA SER A 506 23.83 30.94 64.49
C SER A 506 24.77 29.74 64.59
N ILE A 507 25.89 29.73 63.85
CA ILE A 507 26.86 28.62 63.87
C ILE A 507 27.49 28.33 65.25
N ASN A 508 27.53 29.35 66.12
CA ASN A 508 28.05 29.25 67.49
C ASN A 508 26.95 28.93 68.53
N GLU A 509 25.72 28.73 68.09
CA GLU A 509 24.56 28.46 68.94
C GLU A 509 24.04 27.04 68.68
N THR A 510 23.61 26.39 69.75
CA THR A 510 22.96 25.08 69.66
C THR A 510 21.45 25.25 69.74
N CYS A 511 20.72 24.59 68.85
CA CYS A 511 19.26 24.57 68.82
C CYS A 511 18.72 23.63 69.90
N PHE A 512 17.73 24.11 70.67
CA PHE A 512 16.96 23.34 71.63
C PHE A 512 15.47 23.46 71.33
N ASN A 513 14.81 22.32 71.14
CA ASN A 513 13.38 22.26 70.92
C ASN A 513 12.61 22.53 72.22
N ILE A 514 11.55 23.34 72.15
CA ILE A 514 10.64 23.65 73.26
C ILE A 514 9.18 23.52 72.81
N GLN A 515 8.26 23.25 73.71
CA GLN A 515 6.85 23.14 73.32
C GLN A 515 6.33 24.47 72.74
N GLY A 516 5.99 24.46 71.45
CA GLY A 516 5.55 25.59 70.64
C GLY A 516 6.67 26.37 69.94
N GLY A 517 7.91 25.86 69.88
CA GLY A 517 9.01 26.53 69.19
C GLY A 517 10.42 26.00 69.47
N PHE A 518 11.45 26.81 69.16
CA PHE A 518 12.84 26.48 69.50
C PHE A 518 13.56 27.64 70.21
N ARG A 519 14.73 27.33 70.79
CA ARG A 519 15.67 28.28 71.40
C ARG A 519 17.09 28.03 70.92
N CYS A 520 17.77 29.09 70.54
CA CYS A 520 19.19 29.08 70.17
C CYS A 520 20.00 29.56 71.37
N LEU A 521 20.88 28.71 71.90
CA LEU A 521 21.67 29.05 73.09
C LEU A 521 23.16 28.94 72.78
N ALA A 522 23.91 29.98 73.14
CA ALA A 522 25.36 30.00 73.12
C ALA A 522 25.91 29.51 74.48
N PHE A 523 26.97 28.70 74.43
CA PHE A 523 27.55 28.08 75.62
C PHE A 523 28.99 28.57 75.88
N GLU A 524 29.21 29.18 77.05
CA GLU A 524 30.54 29.63 77.51
C GLU A 524 30.84 29.18 78.95
N CYS A 525 32.08 28.77 79.19
CA CYS A 525 32.54 28.37 80.54
C CYS A 525 33.00 29.59 81.35
N PRO A 526 32.65 29.68 82.66
CA PRO A 526 33.14 30.74 83.53
C PRO A 526 34.67 30.76 83.67
N GLU A 527 35.23 31.89 84.10
CA GLU A 527 36.66 32.01 84.41
C GLU A 527 37.13 30.92 85.41
N ASN A 528 38.33 30.40 85.23
CA ASN A 528 38.92 29.26 85.96
C ASN A 528 38.34 27.87 85.64
N TYR A 529 37.52 27.76 84.59
CA TYR A 529 37.04 26.49 84.06
C TYR A 529 37.40 26.34 82.58
N ARG A 530 37.70 25.11 82.16
CA ARG A 530 37.82 24.75 80.74
C ARG A 530 36.62 23.93 80.28
N ARG A 531 36.25 24.08 79.01
CA ARG A 531 35.25 23.22 78.38
C ARG A 531 35.79 21.80 78.28
N SER A 532 35.08 20.86 78.90
CA SER A 532 35.40 19.43 78.91
C SER A 532 34.47 18.65 77.99
N ALA A 533 33.22 19.12 77.80
CA ALA A 533 32.26 18.59 76.82
C ALA A 533 31.28 19.70 76.40
N ASP A 534 30.31 19.37 75.54
CA ASP A 534 29.42 20.37 74.91
C ASP A 534 28.69 21.27 75.89
N THR A 535 28.26 20.73 77.03
CA THR A 535 27.60 21.47 78.12
C THR A 535 28.33 21.37 79.47
N ARG A 536 29.61 20.97 79.46
CA ARG A 536 30.39 20.66 80.68
C ARG A 536 31.63 21.52 80.78
N CYS A 537 31.79 22.15 81.93
CA CYS A 537 32.99 22.87 82.33
C CYS A 537 33.68 22.14 83.49
N GLU A 538 34.99 21.94 83.39
CA GLU A 538 35.82 21.36 84.45
C GLU A 538 36.78 22.39 85.02
N ARG A 539 36.93 22.38 86.35
CA ARG A 539 37.77 23.32 87.05
C ARG A 539 39.23 23.11 86.66
N LEU A 540 39.94 24.20 86.39
CA LEU A 540 41.39 24.15 86.16
C LEU A 540 42.13 23.76 87.46
N PRO A 541 43.35 23.19 87.36
CA PRO A 541 44.18 22.90 88.53
C PRO A 541 44.41 24.17 89.37
N CYS A 542 44.18 24.09 90.68
CA CYS A 542 44.41 25.23 91.56
C CYS A 542 45.90 25.43 91.80
N HIS A 543 46.42 26.63 91.56
CA HIS A 543 47.78 27.02 91.92
C HIS A 543 47.70 28.04 93.07
N GLU A 544 48.17 27.63 94.27
CA GLU A 544 48.32 28.37 95.54
C GLU A 544 47.16 29.26 96.07
N ASN A 545 46.04 29.35 95.37
CA ASN A 545 44.85 30.09 95.80
C ASN A 545 44.01 29.28 96.79
N GLN A 546 43.83 29.78 98.02
CA GLN A 546 43.01 29.14 99.06
C GLN A 546 41.50 29.08 98.74
N GLU A 547 41.03 29.93 97.82
CA GLU A 547 39.61 29.95 97.41
C GLU A 547 39.28 28.96 96.28
N CYS A 548 40.28 28.56 95.47
CA CYS A 548 40.08 27.67 94.33
C CYS A 548 39.61 26.25 94.70
N PRO A 549 40.10 25.61 95.79
CA PRO A 549 39.59 24.31 96.24
C PRO A 549 38.12 24.34 96.66
N LYS A 550 37.58 25.51 97.02
CA LYS A 550 36.17 25.70 97.38
C LYS A 550 35.25 25.78 96.15
N LEU A 551 35.81 26.01 94.96
CA LEU A 551 35.08 26.02 93.71
C LEU A 551 34.70 24.60 93.27
N PRO A 552 33.51 24.41 92.67
CA PRO A 552 33.04 23.10 92.25
C PRO A 552 33.98 22.47 91.21
N LEU A 553 34.21 21.17 91.30
CA LEU A 553 35.09 20.44 90.38
C LEU A 553 34.56 20.45 88.95
N ARG A 554 33.23 20.45 88.80
CA ARG A 554 32.54 20.40 87.52
C ARG A 554 31.27 21.22 87.58
N ILE A 555 31.04 21.98 86.52
CA ILE A 555 29.78 22.68 86.24
C ILE A 555 29.19 22.03 84.99
N THR A 556 27.92 21.62 85.03
CA THR A 556 27.22 21.05 83.88
C THR A 556 25.92 21.78 83.65
N TYR A 557 25.66 22.17 82.41
CA TYR A 557 24.47 22.90 82.02
C TYR A 557 23.47 21.91 81.40
N TYR A 558 22.23 22.02 81.84
CA TYR A 558 21.11 21.20 81.38
C TYR A 558 19.99 22.12 80.94
N HIS A 559 19.29 21.72 79.88
CA HIS A 559 18.11 22.41 79.40
C HIS A 559 16.91 21.49 79.63
N LEU A 560 15.87 22.02 80.27
CA LEU A 560 14.63 21.33 80.57
C LEU A 560 13.49 22.18 80.02
N SER A 561 12.49 21.54 79.44
CA SER A 561 11.28 22.22 78.95
C SER A 561 10.03 21.51 79.48
N PHE A 562 9.03 22.29 79.88
CA PHE A 562 7.74 21.77 80.30
C PHE A 562 6.62 22.81 80.28
N PRO A 563 5.34 22.39 80.19
CA PRO A 563 4.20 23.32 80.19
C PRO A 563 3.93 23.93 81.58
N THR A 564 3.23 25.07 81.61
CA THR A 564 2.75 25.73 82.85
C THR A 564 1.89 24.83 83.73
N ASN A 565 1.14 23.90 83.14
CA ASN A 565 0.17 23.02 83.82
C ASN A 565 0.72 21.63 84.19
N ILE A 566 2.02 21.51 84.51
CA ILE A 566 2.55 20.25 85.03
C ILE A 566 1.87 19.86 86.34
N GLN A 567 1.46 18.59 86.44
CA GLN A 567 0.94 18.00 87.67
C GLN A 567 2.03 17.97 88.75
N VAL A 568 1.87 18.76 89.81
CA VAL A 568 2.79 18.79 90.96
C VAL A 568 2.30 17.88 92.09
N PRO A 569 3.20 17.18 92.81
CA PRO A 569 4.66 17.27 92.72
C PRO A 569 5.27 16.44 91.58
N ALA A 570 6.13 17.05 90.75
CA ALA A 570 6.81 16.39 89.64
C ALA A 570 8.33 16.38 89.83
N VAL A 571 9.01 15.26 89.56
CA VAL A 571 10.47 15.19 89.56
C VAL A 571 11.00 15.73 88.23
N VAL A 572 11.70 16.85 88.25
CA VAL A 572 12.18 17.54 87.04
C VAL A 572 13.66 17.29 86.74
N PHE A 573 14.46 16.94 87.76
CA PHE A 573 15.87 16.67 87.59
C PHE A 573 16.38 15.67 88.62
N ARG A 574 17.31 14.79 88.23
CA ARG A 574 17.96 13.82 89.12
C ARG A 574 19.47 13.93 89.00
N MET A 575 20.15 13.90 90.14
CA MET A 575 21.60 13.97 90.21
C MET A 575 22.15 12.93 91.17
N GLY A 576 23.32 12.38 90.86
CA GLY A 576 24.06 11.43 91.68
C GLY A 576 25.49 11.22 91.15
N PRO A 577 26.38 10.58 91.93
CA PRO A 577 27.71 10.23 91.46
C PRO A 577 27.63 9.16 90.37
N SER A 578 28.47 9.27 89.34
CA SER A 578 28.51 8.29 88.24
C SER A 578 28.89 6.88 88.71
N ASN A 579 29.79 6.79 89.70
CA ASN A 579 30.16 5.54 90.36
C ASN A 579 29.96 5.70 91.87
N ALA A 580 29.02 4.96 92.43
CA ALA A 580 28.73 4.93 93.87
C ALA A 580 29.61 3.88 94.57
N VAL A 581 30.32 4.28 95.63
CA VAL A 581 31.13 3.39 96.48
C VAL A 581 30.42 3.23 97.82
N PRO A 582 30.47 2.04 98.46
CA PRO A 582 29.95 1.88 99.83
C PRO A 582 30.61 2.88 100.79
N GLY A 583 29.79 3.60 101.56
CA GLY A 583 30.24 4.65 102.47
C GLY A 583 30.18 6.08 101.91
N ASP A 584 29.92 6.25 100.62
CA ASP A 584 29.65 7.57 100.04
C ASP A 584 28.35 8.16 100.62
N SER A 585 28.34 9.47 100.87
CA SER A 585 27.12 10.21 101.16
C SER A 585 27.06 11.49 100.34
N MET A 586 25.87 11.82 99.82
CA MET A 586 25.65 13.04 99.07
C MET A 586 24.61 13.95 99.71
N GLN A 587 24.82 15.26 99.54
CA GLN A 587 23.87 16.31 99.87
C GLN A 587 23.55 17.12 98.60
N LEU A 588 22.26 17.39 98.37
CA LEU A 588 21.77 18.15 97.22
C LEU A 588 21.04 19.40 97.72
N ALA A 589 21.48 20.57 97.26
CA ALA A 589 20.90 21.85 97.62
C ALA A 589 20.70 22.72 96.37
N ILE A 590 19.59 23.45 96.32
CA ILE A 590 19.42 24.54 95.37
C ILE A 590 20.13 25.76 95.94
N THR A 591 21.09 26.33 95.20
CA THR A 591 21.90 27.47 95.66
C THR A 591 21.43 28.81 95.11
N SER A 592 20.74 28.82 93.96
CA SER A 592 20.15 30.03 93.37
C SER A 592 19.04 29.67 92.37
N GLY A 593 18.20 30.65 92.01
CA GLY A 593 17.16 30.49 90.98
C GLY A 593 15.82 29.92 91.46
N ASN A 594 15.56 29.95 92.77
CA ASN A 594 14.32 29.44 93.38
C ASN A 594 13.72 30.43 94.40
N GLU A 595 13.74 31.72 94.07
CA GLU A 595 13.28 32.79 94.96
C GLU A 595 11.77 32.69 95.23
N GLU A 596 11.00 32.26 94.23
CA GLU A 596 9.55 32.05 94.30
C GLU A 596 9.16 30.70 94.93
N GLY A 597 10.13 29.80 95.16
CA GLY A 597 9.92 28.52 95.84
C GLY A 597 9.15 27.48 95.05
N PHE A 598 9.29 27.44 93.72
CA PHE A 598 8.68 26.44 92.84
C PHE A 598 9.31 25.06 92.98
N PHE A 599 10.60 24.99 93.29
CA PHE A 599 11.39 23.75 93.32
C PHE A 599 11.83 23.39 94.74
N THR A 600 11.97 22.09 95.02
CA THR A 600 12.54 21.58 96.27
C THR A 600 13.50 20.43 95.97
N THR A 601 14.49 20.21 96.83
CA THR A 601 15.36 19.03 96.73
C THR A 601 14.85 17.92 97.65
N ARG A 602 14.87 16.68 97.17
CA ARG A 602 14.54 15.50 97.95
C ARG A 602 15.62 14.44 97.76
N LYS A 603 16.07 13.84 98.85
CA LYS A 603 16.98 12.69 98.79
C LYS A 603 16.16 11.43 98.50
N VAL A 604 16.52 10.70 97.44
CA VAL A 604 15.81 9.47 97.05
C VAL A 604 16.56 8.23 97.52
N SER A 605 17.90 8.27 97.51
CA SER A 605 18.75 7.20 98.05
C SER A 605 20.05 7.78 98.62
N HIS A 606 20.93 6.94 99.19
CA HIS A 606 22.25 7.36 99.67
C HIS A 606 23.12 8.01 98.58
N HIS A 607 22.85 7.68 97.31
CA HIS A 607 23.62 8.09 96.13
C HIS A 607 22.75 8.76 95.06
N SER A 608 21.53 9.22 95.38
CA SER A 608 20.70 9.96 94.42
C SER A 608 19.82 10.99 95.11
N GLY A 609 19.86 12.21 94.57
CA GLY A 609 18.94 13.28 94.90
C GLY A 609 18.12 13.70 93.68
N VAL A 610 16.93 14.21 93.93
CA VAL A 610 16.06 14.77 92.89
C VAL A 610 15.68 16.20 93.23
N VAL A 611 15.48 17.00 92.19
CA VAL A 611 14.79 18.28 92.25
C VAL A 611 13.35 18.04 91.81
N ALA A 612 12.41 18.41 92.65
CA ALA A 612 10.98 18.28 92.37
C ALA A 612 10.32 19.65 92.32
N LEU A 613 9.47 19.86 91.31
CA LEU A 613 8.55 20.98 91.22
C LEU A 613 7.39 20.72 92.19
N THR A 614 7.19 21.61 93.16
CA THR A 614 6.14 21.49 94.21
C THR A 614 5.01 22.48 94.04
N LYS A 615 5.25 23.58 93.32
CA LYS A 615 4.22 24.56 92.94
C LYS A 615 4.24 24.71 91.41
N PRO A 616 3.07 24.77 90.74
CA PRO A 616 3.04 25.02 89.31
C PRO A 616 3.55 26.44 89.03
N VAL A 617 4.15 26.62 87.85
CA VAL A 617 4.61 27.93 87.38
C VAL A 617 3.46 28.53 86.57
N PRO A 618 2.79 29.59 87.06
CA PRO A 618 1.49 30.02 86.54
C PRO A 618 1.56 30.66 85.15
N GLU A 619 2.70 31.25 84.78
CA GLU A 619 2.89 31.94 83.52
C GLU A 619 4.14 31.41 82.80
N PRO A 620 4.15 31.37 81.46
CA PRO A 620 5.32 30.98 80.68
C PRO A 620 6.51 31.88 81.02
N ARG A 621 7.63 31.28 81.43
CA ARG A 621 8.83 32.00 81.82
C ARG A 621 10.07 31.10 81.76
N ASP A 622 11.21 31.74 81.59
CA ASP A 622 12.52 31.08 81.57
C ASP A 622 13.17 31.22 82.95
N LEU A 623 13.59 30.10 83.54
CA LEU A 623 14.17 30.04 84.88
C LEU A 623 15.56 29.41 84.82
N LEU A 624 16.53 29.98 85.55
CA LEU A 624 17.86 29.39 85.70
C LEU A 624 18.06 28.91 87.14
N LEU A 625 17.93 27.61 87.36
CA LEU A 625 18.11 26.98 88.66
C LEU A 625 19.56 26.48 88.81
N THR A 626 20.25 26.86 89.88
CA THR A 626 21.57 26.30 90.19
C THR A 626 21.47 25.31 91.33
N VAL A 627 21.86 24.07 91.06
CA VAL A 627 21.79 22.96 92.00
C VAL A 627 23.20 22.47 92.30
N LYS A 628 23.57 22.47 93.57
CA LYS A 628 24.86 22.00 94.05
C LYS A 628 24.71 20.62 94.69
N MET A 629 25.59 19.71 94.30
CA MET A 629 25.77 18.40 94.92
C MET A 629 27.13 18.34 95.60
N ASP A 630 27.13 18.10 96.90
CA ASP A 630 28.33 17.83 97.69
C ASP A 630 28.45 16.33 97.98
N LEU A 631 29.46 15.70 97.40
CA LEU A 631 29.78 14.29 97.56
C LEU A 631 30.87 14.11 98.63
N HIS A 632 30.54 13.42 99.71
CA HIS A 632 31.47 13.04 100.77
C HIS A 632 31.99 11.63 100.51
N ARG A 633 33.29 11.51 100.25
CA ARG A 633 33.97 10.24 99.96
C ARG A 633 35.29 10.19 100.72
N HIS A 634 35.47 9.18 101.57
CA HIS A 634 36.69 8.94 102.36
C HIS A 634 37.24 10.21 103.06
N GLY A 635 36.35 11.03 103.64
CA GLY A 635 36.72 12.29 104.33
C GLY A 635 36.98 13.50 103.44
N THR A 636 36.94 13.35 102.10
CA THR A 636 37.03 14.46 101.15
C THR A 636 35.64 14.89 100.68
N VAL A 637 35.42 16.20 100.53
CA VAL A 637 34.17 16.76 99.98
C VAL A 637 34.44 17.29 98.59
N SER A 638 33.71 16.76 97.62
CA SER A 638 33.76 17.16 96.22
C SER A 638 32.45 17.81 95.81
N SER A 639 32.51 19.08 95.39
CA SER A 639 31.34 19.84 94.96
C SER A 639 31.14 19.76 93.45
N PHE A 640 29.90 19.53 93.01
CA PHE A 640 29.46 19.51 91.62
C PHE A 640 28.28 20.45 91.46
N VAL A 641 28.25 21.22 90.37
CA VAL A 641 27.16 22.17 90.11
C VAL A 641 26.45 21.79 88.81
N ALA A 642 25.12 21.72 88.87
CA ALA A 642 24.24 21.64 87.73
C ALA A 642 23.49 22.97 87.56
N LYS A 643 23.64 23.61 86.40
CA LYS A 643 22.86 24.78 86.01
C LYS A 643 21.72 24.31 85.11
N LEU A 644 20.48 24.42 85.57
CA LEU A 644 19.29 23.99 84.84
C LEU A 644 18.62 25.23 84.25
N PHE A 645 18.69 25.38 82.93
CA PHE A 645 17.85 26.31 82.19
C PHE A 645 16.51 25.63 81.94
N ILE A 646 15.46 26.18 82.53
CA ILE A 646 14.11 25.64 82.52
C ILE A 646 13.24 26.58 81.70
N PHE A 647 12.73 26.10 80.57
CA PHE A 647 11.81 26.82 79.70
C PHE A 647 10.38 26.38 80.00
N VAL A 648 9.61 27.25 80.64
CA VAL A 648 8.19 27.00 80.89
C VAL A 648 7.37 27.65 79.78
N SER A 649 6.69 26.84 78.97
CA SER A 649 5.84 27.30 77.88
C SER A 649 4.35 27.25 78.25
N ALA A 650 3.53 28.04 77.56
CA ALA A 650 2.08 27.93 77.70
C ALA A 650 1.62 26.56 77.19
N GLU A 651 0.61 25.98 77.84
CA GLU A 651 -0.11 24.84 77.28
C GLU A 651 -0.80 25.31 75.98
N LEU A 652 -0.52 24.61 74.87
CA LEU A 652 -1.03 24.91 73.53
C LEU A 652 -2.49 24.53 73.36
#